data_AF-A0A349YSH9-F1
#
_entry.id   AF-A0A349YSH9-F1
#
_cell.length_a   1.000
_cell.length_b   1.000
_cell.length_c   1.000
_cell.angle_alpha   90.00
_cell.angle_beta   90.00
_cell.angle_gamma   90.00
#
_symmetry.space_group_name_H-M   'P 1'
#
loop_
_entity.id
_entity.type
_entity.pdbx_description
1 polymer ?
#
loop_
_entity_poly.entity_id
_entity_poly.type
_entity_poly.pdbx_seq_one_letter_code
_entity_poly.pdbx_strand_id
1 'polypeptide(L)'
;GCELYECNDITVKDKDNKYFHLICLIRNEQGRKDLNKVITKSNFEGFYFKPRCTIEDLKPYAENFVISSACLASKIAREDDFNKCIEYVNEYKTVFPYFYLEMQSHHHQDQCLYNQKILELSKITNTPFIITTDSHAPKKEDLYYQDKLIQIGRKSTNNDKNAIENSEVYEGCYMQTEDEIHECMDSQIGYENVCIGLENTNKVADLIDNVDMPFQSPQLPTFPLPERFKDNNEFLWHLIKQGWKDRGFDKFTKEEQQVRRTRLNYEMKVIHEMGFDGYFLFVWDFVNAAKKLGIEVGKGRGSAAGSLVCYCCHITDIDPIKYGLIFERFLNPERVGLPDIDTDVGDRDVIIKYLVDKYGEDRVCQIINYSYITPTVAITDVGKILGFPYNQMQKLSQKFTFDKWDDCIKVNPNLIHDNPQYADLFDIASHLSGRVKTVSIHAGGVGIVDTSINDYMPMKLGTKGEHVIQVDKHYIEDIGIVKFDLLGVATLNLVKEIKDDLHLDPWDYDINNAKFENDRPTYELLASGKTNGVFQVESAGMKDLLIRLKPKLEQLDFEVISVILALYRPDSMGALDEYVEMAIGGSRPPSIHPDMDKILKDTNYCMIYQEQLLDIVKKFGGRTYGGADLFRKAIGKFFCRLG
;
A
#
# COMPACT_ATOMS: atom_id res chain seq x y z
N GLY A 1 -0.99 17.46 -14.06
CA GLY A 1 -0.35 17.30 -15.37
C GLY A 1 0.63 16.15 -15.34
N CYS A 2 1.28 15.86 -16.46
CA CYS A 2 2.33 14.85 -16.61
C CYS A 2 3.29 15.25 -17.74
N GLU A 3 4.58 15.03 -17.55
CA GLU A 3 5.56 15.02 -18.64
C GLU A 3 5.49 13.65 -19.31
N LEU A 4 4.98 13.62 -20.54
CA LEU A 4 4.77 12.43 -21.33
C LEU A 4 5.98 12.14 -22.21
N TYR A 5 6.18 10.85 -22.50
CA TYR A 5 7.18 10.39 -23.46
C TYR A 5 6.52 10.15 -24.81
N GLU A 6 6.51 11.16 -25.67
CA GLU A 6 5.95 11.08 -27.04
C GLU A 6 6.82 10.21 -27.94
N CYS A 7 6.20 9.38 -28.77
CA CYS A 7 6.86 8.69 -29.87
C CYS A 7 5.93 8.66 -31.10
N ASN A 8 6.50 8.37 -32.27
CA ASN A 8 5.70 8.26 -33.50
C ASN A 8 4.86 6.96 -33.53
N ASP A 9 5.39 5.88 -32.95
CA ASP A 9 4.75 4.57 -32.92
C ASP A 9 5.20 3.80 -31.67
N ILE A 10 4.24 3.45 -30.80
CA ILE A 10 4.50 2.71 -29.56
C ILE A 10 5.00 1.28 -29.79
N THR A 11 4.75 0.70 -30.97
CA THR A 11 5.21 -0.65 -31.34
C THR A 11 6.67 -0.68 -31.75
N VAL A 12 7.20 0.44 -32.23
CA VAL A 12 8.60 0.56 -32.69
C VAL A 12 9.53 0.75 -31.49
N LYS A 13 10.51 -0.14 -31.37
CA LYS A 13 11.53 -0.13 -30.31
C LYS A 13 12.89 0.19 -30.91
N ASP A 14 13.12 1.46 -31.17
CA ASP A 14 14.40 2.00 -31.66
C ASP A 14 15.23 2.53 -30.48
N LYS A 15 16.51 2.13 -30.43
CA LYS A 15 17.44 2.59 -29.39
C LYS A 15 17.97 4.00 -29.66
N ASP A 16 17.99 4.42 -30.92
CA ASP A 16 18.57 5.70 -31.36
C ASP A 16 17.50 6.81 -31.38
N ASN A 17 16.22 6.45 -31.46
CA ASN A 17 15.09 7.39 -31.36
C ASN A 17 14.03 6.88 -30.39
N LYS A 18 14.31 7.02 -29.09
CA LYS A 18 13.52 6.37 -28.02
C LYS A 18 12.17 7.02 -27.81
N TYR A 19 12.16 8.35 -27.59
CA TYR A 19 10.99 9.18 -27.29
C TYR A 19 11.40 10.67 -27.22
N PHE A 20 10.41 11.56 -27.23
CA PHE A 20 10.51 12.99 -26.99
C PHE A 20 9.72 13.37 -25.73
N HIS A 21 10.07 14.48 -25.10
CA HIS A 21 9.27 15.01 -23.99
C HIS A 21 8.12 15.86 -24.53
N LEU A 22 6.95 15.74 -23.91
CA LEU A 22 5.76 16.54 -24.18
C LEU A 22 5.04 16.81 -22.87
N ILE A 23 4.78 18.08 -22.55
CA ILE A 23 4.07 18.42 -21.31
C ILE A 23 2.57 18.39 -21.57
N CYS A 24 1.83 17.67 -20.72
CA CYS A 24 0.38 17.59 -20.75
C CYS A 24 -0.20 18.02 -19.41
N LEU A 25 -0.83 19.19 -19.36
CA LEU A 25 -1.62 19.65 -18.23
C LEU A 25 -3.09 19.30 -18.44
N ILE A 26 -3.81 19.07 -17.34
CA ILE A 26 -5.24 18.78 -17.36
C ILE A 26 -5.99 20.08 -17.15
N ARG A 27 -7.09 20.29 -17.89
CA ARG A 27 -7.93 21.48 -17.73
C ARG A 27 -9.02 21.30 -16.68
N ASN A 28 -9.50 20.08 -16.48
CA ASN A 28 -10.67 19.81 -15.65
C ASN A 28 -10.66 18.35 -15.15
N GLU A 29 -11.66 17.98 -14.35
CA GLU A 29 -11.82 16.64 -13.77
C GLU A 29 -11.93 15.55 -14.85
N GLN A 30 -12.57 15.83 -15.99
CA GLN A 30 -12.62 14.87 -17.11
C GLN A 30 -11.22 14.67 -17.70
N GLY A 31 -10.44 15.75 -17.84
CA GLY A 31 -9.03 15.70 -18.23
C GLY A 31 -8.16 14.88 -17.28
N ARG A 32 -8.44 14.88 -15.97
CA ARG A 32 -7.76 14.00 -15.00
C ARG A 32 -7.97 12.53 -15.36
N LYS A 33 -9.22 12.12 -15.56
CA LYS A 33 -9.58 10.73 -15.91
C LYS A 33 -9.03 10.33 -17.28
N ASP A 34 -9.06 11.23 -18.24
CA ASP A 34 -8.56 10.96 -19.58
C ASP A 34 -7.02 10.86 -19.60
N LEU A 35 -6.32 11.72 -18.86
CA LEU A 35 -4.87 11.61 -18.69
C LEU A 35 -4.50 10.30 -17.98
N ASN A 36 -5.28 9.86 -16.98
CA ASN A 36 -5.06 8.56 -16.35
C ASN A 36 -5.14 7.40 -17.36
N LYS A 37 -6.12 7.41 -18.28
CA LYS A 37 -6.23 6.39 -19.35
C LYS A 37 -5.02 6.41 -20.27
N VAL A 38 -4.56 7.59 -20.67
CA VAL A 38 -3.36 7.74 -21.52
C VAL A 38 -2.13 7.18 -20.80
N ILE A 39 -1.89 7.57 -19.54
CA ILE A 39 -0.76 7.06 -18.75
C ILE A 39 -0.83 5.54 -18.57
N THR A 40 -2.02 4.99 -18.30
CA THR A 40 -2.23 3.55 -18.18
C THR A 40 -1.90 2.84 -19.48
N LYS A 41 -2.40 3.32 -20.62
CA LYS A 41 -2.08 2.76 -21.94
C LYS A 41 -0.58 2.82 -22.23
N SER A 42 0.08 3.94 -21.93
CA SER A 42 1.53 4.09 -22.09
C SER A 42 2.32 3.09 -21.25
N ASN A 43 1.84 2.74 -20.06
CA ASN A 43 2.47 1.74 -19.20
C ASN A 43 2.16 0.30 -19.63
N PHE A 44 0.98 0.03 -20.19
CA PHE A 44 0.54 -1.32 -20.55
C PHE A 44 1.07 -1.73 -21.92
N GLU A 45 0.97 -0.84 -22.90
CA GLU A 45 1.25 -1.12 -24.32
C GLU A 45 2.51 -0.40 -24.80
N GLY A 46 2.73 0.84 -24.34
CA GLY A 46 3.79 1.72 -24.83
C GLY A 46 5.15 1.60 -24.14
N PHE A 47 5.30 0.69 -23.18
CA PHE A 47 6.50 0.61 -22.35
C PHE A 47 7.70 0.04 -23.13
N TYR A 48 8.77 0.82 -23.20
CA TYR A 48 10.08 0.37 -23.69
C TYR A 48 11.18 0.60 -22.64
N PHE A 49 11.81 1.78 -22.66
CA PHE A 49 12.61 2.27 -21.53
C PHE A 49 11.77 3.11 -20.56
N LYS A 50 10.73 3.74 -21.11
CA LYS A 50 9.77 4.61 -20.45
C LYS A 50 8.36 4.29 -20.98
N PRO A 51 7.29 4.65 -20.25
CA PRO A 51 5.92 4.52 -20.75
C PRO A 51 5.66 5.58 -21.84
N ARG A 52 5.61 5.16 -23.11
CA ARG A 52 5.47 6.08 -24.25
C ARG A 52 4.04 6.16 -24.76
N CYS A 53 3.66 7.31 -25.31
CA CYS A 53 2.40 7.54 -26.04
C CYS A 53 2.64 8.22 -27.39
N THR A 54 1.62 8.21 -28.23
CA THR A 54 1.56 8.96 -29.50
C THR A 54 0.57 10.12 -29.41
N ILE A 55 0.60 11.02 -30.39
CA ILE A 55 -0.42 12.08 -30.52
C ILE A 55 -1.81 11.50 -30.79
N GLU A 56 -1.91 10.38 -31.51
CA GLU A 56 -3.20 9.71 -31.74
C GLU A 56 -3.78 9.11 -30.45
N ASP A 57 -2.96 8.80 -29.44
CA ASP A 57 -3.45 8.38 -28.12
C ASP A 57 -4.08 9.54 -27.32
N LEU A 58 -3.60 10.76 -27.55
CA LEU A 58 -4.04 11.98 -26.86
C LEU A 58 -5.22 12.66 -27.57
N LYS A 59 -5.28 12.56 -28.90
CA LYS A 59 -6.24 13.23 -29.79
C LYS A 59 -7.72 13.06 -29.39
N PRO A 60 -8.20 11.88 -28.93
CA PRO A 60 -9.59 11.74 -28.49
C PRO A 60 -9.98 12.62 -27.29
N TYR A 61 -8.99 13.14 -26.57
CA TYR A 61 -9.15 13.89 -25.32
C TYR A 61 -8.61 15.32 -25.42
N ALA A 62 -8.27 15.77 -26.63
CA ALA A 62 -7.50 16.99 -26.86
C ALA A 62 -8.12 18.26 -26.24
N GLU A 63 -9.45 18.36 -26.17
CA GLU A 63 -10.14 19.51 -25.56
C GLU A 63 -9.92 19.64 -24.05
N ASN A 64 -9.58 18.53 -23.38
CA ASN A 64 -9.38 18.46 -21.93
C ASN A 64 -7.94 18.74 -21.51
N PHE A 65 -7.02 18.91 -22.47
CA PHE A 65 -5.59 19.07 -22.20
C PHE A 65 -5.08 20.44 -22.62
N VAL A 66 -4.06 20.91 -21.88
CA VAL A 66 -3.16 21.97 -22.34
C VAL A 66 -1.82 21.33 -22.62
N ILE A 67 -1.34 21.44 -23.86
CA ILE A 67 -0.10 20.82 -24.30
C ILE A 67 0.97 21.90 -24.47
N SER A 68 2.18 21.65 -23.99
CA SER A 68 3.33 22.49 -24.30
C SER A 68 4.50 21.71 -24.88
N SER A 69 5.29 22.39 -25.73
CA SER A 69 6.37 21.77 -26.51
C SER A 69 7.58 21.30 -25.70
N ALA A 70 7.56 21.39 -24.36
CA ALA A 70 8.57 20.85 -23.44
C ALA A 70 10.00 21.39 -23.61
N CYS A 71 10.94 20.70 -22.95
CA CYS A 71 12.36 21.05 -22.81
C CYS A 71 13.21 20.71 -24.06
N LEU A 72 14.54 20.77 -23.92
CA LEU A 72 15.49 20.40 -24.98
C LEU A 72 15.39 18.92 -25.43
N ALA A 73 14.68 18.08 -24.70
CA ALA A 73 14.38 16.70 -25.09
C ALA A 73 13.13 16.58 -25.99
N SER A 74 12.50 17.69 -26.38
CA SER A 74 11.30 17.70 -27.21
C SER A 74 11.56 17.38 -28.68
N LYS A 75 10.47 17.06 -29.39
CA LYS A 75 10.47 16.81 -30.85
C LYS A 75 10.93 18.03 -31.65
N ILE A 76 10.59 19.24 -31.19
CA ILE A 76 10.96 20.51 -31.83
C ILE A 76 12.43 20.87 -31.56
N ALA A 77 12.92 20.61 -30.35
CA ALA A 77 14.31 20.88 -29.99
C ALA A 77 15.29 20.00 -30.79
N ARG A 78 14.97 18.72 -30.95
CA ARG A 78 15.84 17.72 -31.61
C ARG A 78 15.77 17.71 -33.14
N GLU A 79 14.95 18.57 -33.75
CA GLU A 79 14.81 18.67 -35.21
C GLU A 79 15.56 19.90 -35.73
N ASP A 80 16.59 19.67 -36.55
CA ASP A 80 17.41 20.73 -37.13
C ASP A 80 16.70 21.47 -38.28
N ASP A 81 15.80 20.79 -39.00
CA ASP A 81 15.04 21.41 -40.09
C ASP A 81 13.92 22.31 -39.55
N PHE A 82 14.10 23.62 -39.72
CA PHE A 82 13.15 24.63 -39.28
C PHE A 82 11.78 24.52 -39.97
N ASN A 83 11.73 24.13 -41.26
CA ASN A 83 10.45 23.95 -41.96
C ASN A 83 9.68 22.77 -41.37
N LYS A 84 10.40 21.70 -41.01
CA LYS A 84 9.80 20.54 -40.35
C LYS A 84 9.31 20.86 -38.95
N CYS A 85 10.00 21.75 -38.23
CA CYS A 85 9.50 22.29 -36.96
C CYS A 85 8.16 23.02 -37.14
N ILE A 86 8.00 23.81 -38.21
CA ILE A 86 6.72 24.47 -38.54
C ILE A 86 5.63 23.42 -38.78
N GLU A 87 5.93 22.34 -39.50
CA GLU A 87 5.00 21.23 -39.72
C GLU A 87 4.55 20.60 -38.39
N TYR A 88 5.48 20.28 -37.49
CA TYR A 88 5.15 19.74 -36.17
C TYR A 88 4.28 20.69 -35.35
N VAL A 89 4.59 22.00 -35.32
CA VAL A 89 3.76 22.99 -34.61
C VAL A 89 2.34 23.01 -35.18
N ASN A 90 2.18 22.97 -36.50
CA ASN A 90 0.87 22.93 -37.14
C ASN A 90 0.12 21.63 -36.85
N GLU A 91 0.82 20.50 -36.78
CA GLU A 91 0.26 19.21 -36.36
C GLU A 91 -0.33 19.31 -34.95
N TYR A 92 0.46 19.76 -33.97
CA TYR A 92 -0.01 19.93 -32.58
C TYR A 92 -1.19 20.88 -32.50
N LYS A 93 -1.16 22.04 -33.17
CA LYS A 93 -2.27 23.02 -33.14
C LYS A 93 -3.55 22.51 -33.79
N THR A 94 -3.43 21.64 -34.79
CA THR A 94 -4.59 21.05 -35.45
C THR A 94 -5.29 20.07 -34.52
N VAL A 95 -4.51 19.38 -33.68
CA VAL A 95 -5.04 18.38 -32.73
C VAL A 95 -5.51 19.04 -31.43
N PHE A 96 -4.69 19.91 -30.84
CA PHE A 96 -4.89 20.48 -29.51
C PHE A 96 -5.34 21.94 -29.58
N PRO A 97 -6.55 22.26 -29.09
CA PRO A 97 -7.03 23.65 -29.05
C PRO A 97 -6.17 24.55 -28.16
N TYR A 98 -5.52 23.98 -27.14
CA TYR A 98 -4.68 24.68 -26.16
C TYR A 98 -3.23 24.22 -26.27
N PHE A 99 -2.58 24.57 -27.37
CA PHE A 99 -1.17 24.28 -27.60
C PHE A 99 -0.30 25.53 -27.41
N TYR A 100 0.78 25.39 -26.64
CA TYR A 100 1.73 26.44 -26.34
C TYR A 100 3.15 25.99 -26.68
N LEU A 101 3.94 26.90 -27.22
CA LEU A 101 5.38 26.67 -27.32
C LEU A 101 6.04 26.98 -25.97
N GLU A 102 6.97 26.14 -25.53
CA GLU A 102 7.60 26.27 -24.22
C GLU A 102 9.04 26.78 -24.34
N MET A 103 9.34 27.82 -23.56
CA MET A 103 10.68 28.34 -23.35
C MET A 103 11.08 28.10 -21.90
N GLN A 104 12.37 27.85 -21.66
CA GLN A 104 12.86 27.58 -20.31
C GLN A 104 13.98 28.55 -19.91
N SER A 105 13.92 29.01 -18.66
CA SER A 105 14.83 30.00 -18.09
C SER A 105 16.14 29.37 -17.61
N HIS A 106 16.99 28.97 -18.58
CA HIS A 106 18.34 28.47 -18.31
C HIS A 106 19.42 29.30 -19.02
N HIS A 107 20.57 29.45 -18.38
CA HIS A 107 21.74 30.15 -18.94
C HIS A 107 22.52 29.35 -19.99
N HIS A 108 22.19 28.06 -20.19
CA HIS A 108 22.90 27.20 -21.13
C HIS A 108 22.73 27.69 -22.59
N GLN A 109 23.80 27.64 -23.38
CA GLN A 109 23.80 28.16 -24.75
C GLN A 109 22.74 27.48 -25.64
N ASP A 110 22.58 26.16 -25.53
CA ASP A 110 21.58 25.42 -26.31
C ASP A 110 20.15 25.85 -25.93
N GLN A 111 19.90 26.18 -24.66
CA GLN A 111 18.61 26.72 -24.23
C GLN A 111 18.36 28.10 -24.81
N CYS A 112 19.38 28.97 -24.82
CA CYS A 112 19.27 30.30 -25.41
C CYS A 112 18.91 30.23 -26.91
N LEU A 113 19.61 29.38 -27.67
CA LEU A 113 19.32 29.14 -29.08
C LEU A 113 17.91 28.57 -29.29
N TYR A 114 17.50 27.62 -28.44
CA TYR A 114 16.16 27.05 -28.50
C TYR A 114 15.07 28.08 -28.17
N ASN A 115 15.27 28.93 -27.17
CA ASN A 115 14.33 30.01 -26.82
C ASN A 115 14.15 31.00 -28.00
N GLN A 116 15.24 31.35 -28.69
CA GLN A 116 15.18 32.17 -29.91
C GLN A 116 14.45 31.47 -31.06
N LYS A 117 14.73 30.19 -31.29
CA LYS A 117 14.01 29.36 -32.27
C LYS A 117 12.51 29.31 -31.98
N ILE A 118 12.12 29.12 -30.72
CA ILE A 118 10.72 29.12 -30.29
C ILE A 118 10.05 30.47 -30.51
N LEU A 119 10.74 31.59 -30.25
CA LEU A 119 10.21 32.93 -30.50
C LEU A 119 9.93 33.16 -32.00
N GLU A 120 10.82 32.68 -32.87
CA GLU A 120 10.63 32.76 -34.32
C GLU A 120 9.47 31.87 -34.79
N LEU A 121 9.43 30.62 -34.33
CA LEU A 121 8.32 29.69 -34.62
C LEU A 121 6.98 30.25 -34.16
N SER A 122 6.92 30.85 -32.97
CA SER A 122 5.73 31.50 -32.43
C SER A 122 5.18 32.57 -33.39
N LYS A 123 6.06 33.44 -33.91
CA LYS A 123 5.68 34.52 -34.85
C LYS A 123 5.19 33.98 -36.19
N ILE A 124 5.88 32.99 -36.76
CA ILE A 124 5.55 32.44 -38.08
C ILE A 124 4.25 31.63 -38.03
N THR A 125 4.10 30.80 -37.02
CA THR A 125 2.95 29.89 -36.88
C THR A 125 1.76 30.55 -36.19
N ASN A 126 1.93 31.77 -35.66
CA ASN A 126 0.94 32.47 -34.83
C ASN A 126 0.49 31.60 -33.64
N THR A 127 1.46 31.16 -32.84
CA THR A 127 1.26 30.22 -31.72
C THR A 127 1.76 30.88 -30.43
N PRO A 128 0.96 30.90 -29.35
CA PRO A 128 1.41 31.48 -28.10
C PRO A 128 2.57 30.68 -27.50
N PHE A 129 3.45 31.35 -26.77
CA PHE A 129 4.54 30.72 -26.02
C PHE A 129 4.41 31.02 -24.52
N ILE A 130 4.94 30.13 -23.70
CA ILE A 130 4.97 30.22 -22.23
C ILE A 130 6.41 30.09 -21.73
N ILE A 131 6.64 30.54 -20.50
CA ILE A 131 7.95 30.39 -19.81
C ILE A 131 7.79 29.44 -18.62
N THR A 132 8.71 28.48 -18.52
CA THR A 132 8.81 27.50 -17.42
C THR A 132 10.28 27.37 -16.94
N THR A 133 10.52 26.58 -15.90
CA THR A 133 11.87 26.42 -15.31
C THR A 133 12.34 24.97 -15.19
N ASP A 134 11.52 23.99 -15.64
CA ASP A 134 11.82 22.55 -15.52
C ASP A 134 12.34 22.15 -14.12
N SER A 135 11.64 22.61 -13.09
CA SER A 135 12.11 22.56 -11.71
C SER A 135 12.20 21.13 -11.16
N HIS A 136 13.38 20.77 -10.65
CA HIS A 136 13.68 19.50 -9.98
C HIS A 136 14.07 19.68 -8.50
N ALA A 137 14.09 20.92 -8.02
CA ALA A 137 14.39 21.28 -6.64
C ALA A 137 13.59 22.54 -6.24
N PRO A 138 13.13 22.68 -4.99
CA PRO A 138 12.37 23.86 -4.60
C PRO A 138 13.24 25.12 -4.56
N LYS A 139 14.53 25.01 -4.24
CA LYS A 139 15.48 26.13 -4.18
C LYS A 139 16.78 25.81 -4.90
N LYS A 140 17.56 26.86 -5.20
CA LYS A 140 18.87 26.74 -5.87
C LYS A 140 19.85 25.90 -5.06
N GLU A 141 19.92 26.07 -3.74
CA GLU A 141 20.80 25.29 -2.87
C GLU A 141 20.47 23.79 -2.85
N ASP A 142 19.20 23.42 -3.06
CA ASP A 142 18.75 22.03 -3.04
C ASP A 142 19.19 21.22 -4.26
N LEU A 143 19.62 21.90 -5.33
CA LEU A 143 20.22 21.26 -6.52
C LEU A 143 21.46 20.44 -6.15
N TYR A 144 22.21 20.88 -5.12
CA TYR A 144 23.35 20.13 -4.61
C TYR A 144 22.94 18.72 -4.15
N TYR A 145 21.85 18.60 -3.38
CA TYR A 145 21.35 17.31 -2.91
C TYR A 145 20.70 16.51 -4.04
N GLN A 146 20.03 17.18 -4.97
CA GLN A 146 19.44 16.54 -6.15
C GLN A 146 20.50 15.87 -7.03
N ASP A 147 21.64 16.52 -7.26
CA ASP A 147 22.81 15.93 -7.94
C ASP A 147 23.27 14.65 -7.22
N LYS A 148 23.40 14.67 -5.89
CA LYS A 148 23.79 13.48 -5.13
C LYS A 148 22.77 12.36 -5.26
N LEU A 149 21.47 12.65 -5.21
CA LEU A 149 20.42 11.65 -5.41
C LEU A 149 20.54 10.97 -6.79
N ILE A 150 20.75 11.75 -7.86
CA ILE A 150 20.93 11.23 -9.21
C ILE A 150 22.18 10.36 -9.32
N GLN A 151 23.28 10.74 -8.66
CA GLN A 151 24.49 9.92 -8.60
C GLN A 151 24.27 8.57 -7.88
N ILE A 152 23.43 8.52 -6.84
CA ILE A 152 23.04 7.26 -6.16
C ILE A 152 22.28 6.37 -7.15
N GLY A 153 21.32 6.95 -7.89
CA GLY A 153 20.56 6.25 -8.93
C GLY A 153 21.46 5.66 -10.04
N ARG A 154 22.46 6.41 -10.51
CA ARG A 154 23.41 5.97 -11.55
C ARG A 154 24.34 4.84 -11.09
N LYS A 155 24.90 4.92 -9.87
CA LYS A 155 25.84 3.90 -9.35
C LYS A 155 25.16 2.60 -8.89
N SER A 156 23.85 2.62 -8.65
CA SER A 156 23.09 1.41 -8.27
C SER A 156 22.67 0.57 -9.49
N THR A 157 22.61 1.17 -10.67
CA THR A 157 22.14 0.56 -11.93
C THR A 157 23.27 0.13 -12.86
N ASN A 158 24.45 -0.24 -12.33
CA ASN A 158 25.64 -0.67 -13.10
C ASN A 158 25.42 -1.85 -14.09
N ASN A 159 24.21 -2.43 -14.17
CA ASN A 159 23.79 -3.40 -15.20
C ASN A 159 23.07 -2.77 -16.41
N ASP A 160 22.76 -1.48 -16.42
CA ASP A 160 22.15 -0.81 -17.57
C ASP A 160 22.71 0.60 -17.78
N LYS A 161 23.91 0.66 -18.37
CA LYS A 161 24.59 1.91 -18.77
C LYS A 161 23.76 2.79 -19.71
N ASN A 162 22.64 2.29 -20.25
CA ASN A 162 21.82 2.95 -21.27
C ASN A 162 20.42 3.39 -20.79
N ALA A 163 19.99 2.99 -19.59
CA ALA A 163 18.65 3.29 -19.06
C ALA A 163 18.55 4.67 -18.36
N ILE A 164 19.68 5.27 -17.98
CA ILE A 164 19.71 6.62 -17.44
C ILE A 164 20.31 7.51 -18.50
N GLU A 165 19.47 8.02 -19.40
CA GLU A 165 19.81 9.24 -20.13
C GLU A 165 20.20 10.30 -19.11
N ASN A 166 21.26 11.04 -19.43
CA ASN A 166 21.83 12.06 -18.57
C ASN A 166 20.72 12.99 -18.04
N SER A 167 20.21 12.73 -16.83
CA SER A 167 19.51 13.75 -16.04
C SER A 167 20.58 14.78 -15.67
N GLU A 168 20.88 15.67 -16.60
CA GLU A 168 21.72 16.82 -16.36
C GLU A 168 20.91 17.74 -15.44
N VAL A 169 21.38 17.91 -14.20
CA VAL A 169 20.86 18.94 -13.32
C VAL A 169 21.42 20.25 -13.87
N TYR A 170 20.61 21.03 -14.57
CA TYR A 170 21.00 22.37 -14.99
C TYR A 170 20.94 23.31 -13.79
N GLU A 171 21.76 24.35 -13.81
CA GLU A 171 21.85 25.33 -12.72
C GLU A 171 20.50 26.04 -12.45
N GLY A 172 19.60 26.09 -13.43
CA GLY A 172 18.29 26.75 -13.33
C GLY A 172 17.09 25.84 -13.03
N CYS A 173 17.28 24.52 -12.82
CA CYS A 173 16.18 23.57 -12.56
C CYS A 173 15.59 23.68 -11.14
N TYR A 174 15.24 24.89 -10.70
CA TYR A 174 14.56 25.17 -9.44
C TYR A 174 13.37 26.11 -9.64
N MET A 175 12.61 26.39 -8.58
CA MET A 175 11.54 27.37 -8.63
C MET A 175 12.14 28.78 -8.59
N GLN A 176 12.33 29.37 -9.77
CA GLN A 176 12.90 30.72 -9.92
C GLN A 176 11.87 31.81 -9.62
N THR A 177 12.34 32.97 -9.16
CA THR A 177 11.53 34.19 -9.09
C THR A 177 11.38 34.84 -10.47
N GLU A 178 10.41 35.75 -10.62
CA GLU A 178 10.26 36.55 -11.85
C GLU A 178 11.52 37.38 -12.15
N ASP A 179 12.17 37.92 -11.13
CA ASP A 179 13.42 38.68 -11.27
C ASP A 179 14.55 37.79 -11.84
N GLU A 180 14.70 36.56 -11.34
CA GLU A 180 15.69 35.61 -11.86
C GLU A 180 15.40 35.21 -13.31
N ILE A 181 14.12 35.08 -13.68
CA ILE A 181 13.71 34.80 -15.07
C ILE A 181 14.08 35.98 -15.98
N HIS A 182 13.83 37.22 -15.55
CA HIS A 182 14.23 38.42 -16.29
C HIS A 182 15.75 38.52 -16.44
N GLU A 183 16.50 38.32 -15.36
CA GLU A 183 17.97 38.29 -15.40
C GLU A 183 18.51 37.28 -16.42
N CYS A 184 17.87 36.11 -16.53
CA CYS A 184 18.28 35.06 -17.45
C CYS A 184 17.83 35.31 -18.90
N MET A 185 16.55 35.65 -19.11
CA MET A 185 15.89 35.57 -20.42
C MET A 185 15.82 36.90 -21.17
N ASP A 186 15.94 38.05 -20.50
CA ASP A 186 15.85 39.37 -21.15
C ASP A 186 16.92 39.54 -22.24
N SER A 187 18.13 39.04 -21.98
CA SER A 187 19.23 39.05 -22.95
C SER A 187 19.05 38.07 -24.11
N GLN A 188 18.18 37.06 -23.96
CA GLN A 188 17.96 35.99 -24.93
C GLN A 188 16.85 36.34 -25.92
N ILE A 189 15.72 36.84 -25.40
CA ILE A 189 14.49 37.08 -26.17
C ILE A 189 13.93 38.51 -26.02
N GLY A 190 14.49 39.35 -25.14
CA GLY A 190 14.05 40.71 -24.89
C GLY A 190 12.96 40.82 -23.83
N TYR A 191 13.05 41.87 -22.99
CA TYR A 191 12.17 42.13 -21.84
C TYR A 191 10.67 42.01 -22.15
N GLU A 192 10.21 42.64 -23.23
CA GLU A 192 8.79 42.61 -23.61
C GLU A 192 8.29 41.18 -23.92
N ASN A 193 9.11 40.35 -24.57
CA ASN A 193 8.75 38.96 -24.84
C ASN A 193 8.76 38.11 -23.56
N VAL A 194 9.65 38.41 -22.60
CA VAL A 194 9.63 37.76 -21.27
C VAL A 194 8.32 38.07 -20.55
N CYS A 195 7.90 39.34 -20.50
CA CYS A 195 6.63 39.72 -19.90
C CYS A 195 5.43 39.01 -20.57
N ILE A 196 5.41 38.93 -21.90
CA ILE A 196 4.36 38.20 -22.65
C ILE A 196 4.36 36.71 -22.29
N GLY A 197 5.54 36.08 -22.21
CA GLY A 197 5.67 34.67 -21.86
C GLY A 197 5.15 34.37 -20.46
N LEU A 198 5.49 35.21 -19.47
CA LEU A 198 4.99 35.12 -18.10
C LEU A 198 3.48 35.34 -18.02
N GLU A 199 2.94 36.34 -18.74
CA GLU A 199 1.49 36.57 -18.81
C GLU A 199 0.76 35.37 -19.43
N ASN A 200 1.33 34.75 -20.46
CA ASN A 200 0.77 33.54 -21.05
C ASN A 200 0.84 32.34 -20.10
N THR A 201 1.91 32.20 -19.30
CA THR A 201 1.99 31.19 -18.24
C THR A 201 0.86 31.37 -17.22
N ASN A 202 0.56 32.61 -16.82
CA ASN A 202 -0.59 32.90 -15.94
C ASN A 202 -1.92 32.55 -16.61
N LYS A 203 -2.10 32.88 -17.90
CA LYS A 203 -3.30 32.48 -18.66
C LYS A 203 -3.46 30.95 -18.74
N VAL A 204 -2.37 30.19 -18.83
CA VAL A 204 -2.42 28.72 -18.78
C VAL A 204 -2.92 28.25 -17.41
N ALA A 205 -2.47 28.85 -16.31
CA ALA A 205 -2.98 28.55 -14.98
C ALA A 205 -4.48 28.87 -14.86
N ASP A 206 -4.93 30.00 -15.42
CA ASP A 206 -6.35 30.40 -15.43
C ASP A 206 -7.24 29.49 -16.30
N LEU A 207 -6.67 28.72 -17.24
CA LEU A 207 -7.39 27.75 -18.06
C LEU A 207 -7.69 26.43 -17.32
N ILE A 208 -7.07 26.21 -16.17
CA ILE A 208 -7.18 24.99 -15.38
C ILE A 208 -8.25 25.21 -14.30
N ASP A 209 -9.34 24.46 -14.39
CA ASP A 209 -10.38 24.39 -13.37
C ASP A 209 -9.80 23.83 -12.06
N ASN A 210 -10.49 24.05 -10.94
CA ASN A 210 -10.10 23.41 -9.69
C ASN A 210 -10.31 21.89 -9.78
N VAL A 211 -9.21 21.15 -9.95
CA VAL A 211 -9.19 19.68 -10.00
C VAL A 211 -8.61 19.16 -8.69
N ASP A 212 -9.48 18.59 -7.86
CA ASP A 212 -9.07 17.92 -6.64
C ASP A 212 -8.73 16.45 -6.93
N MET A 213 -7.89 15.86 -6.08
CA MET A 213 -7.78 14.40 -6.03
C MET A 213 -9.16 13.81 -5.72
N PRO A 214 -9.49 12.60 -6.20
CA PRO A 214 -10.82 12.00 -6.07
C PRO A 214 -11.08 11.48 -4.65
N PHE A 215 -10.83 12.31 -3.64
CA PHE A 215 -11.04 11.98 -2.25
C PHE A 215 -12.53 11.83 -1.98
N GLN A 216 -12.92 10.65 -1.51
CA GLN A 216 -14.30 10.30 -1.24
C GLN A 216 -14.38 9.13 -0.26
N SER A 217 -15.54 8.96 0.37
CA SER A 217 -15.78 7.78 1.18
C SER A 217 -15.62 6.50 0.35
N PRO A 218 -14.99 5.45 0.91
CA PRO A 218 -14.88 4.15 0.25
C PRO A 218 -16.22 3.65 -0.27
N GLN A 219 -16.24 3.25 -1.54
CA GLN A 219 -17.41 2.67 -2.18
C GLN A 219 -17.22 1.16 -2.28
N LEU A 220 -18.17 0.42 -1.71
CA LEU A 220 -18.19 -1.02 -1.87
C LEU A 220 -18.60 -1.35 -3.31
N PRO A 221 -17.84 -2.20 -4.01
CA PRO A 221 -18.24 -2.66 -5.33
C PRO A 221 -19.54 -3.46 -5.26
N THR A 222 -20.26 -3.47 -6.37
CA THR A 222 -21.50 -4.21 -6.55
C THR A 222 -21.18 -5.67 -6.84
N PHE A 223 -21.62 -6.56 -5.94
CA PHE A 223 -21.44 -7.99 -6.14
C PHE A 223 -22.40 -8.52 -7.23
N PRO A 224 -21.91 -9.31 -8.22
CA PRO A 224 -22.76 -9.90 -9.25
C PRO A 224 -23.60 -11.04 -8.66
N LEU A 225 -24.84 -10.72 -8.26
CA LEU A 225 -25.76 -11.66 -7.64
C LEU A 225 -26.32 -12.68 -8.64
N PRO A 226 -26.51 -13.95 -8.22
CA PRO A 226 -27.30 -14.90 -9.00
C PRO A 226 -28.74 -14.42 -9.17
N GLU A 227 -29.34 -14.60 -10.36
CA GLU A 227 -30.68 -14.07 -10.73
C GLU A 227 -31.81 -14.41 -9.75
N ARG A 228 -31.68 -15.50 -8.98
CA ARG A 228 -32.69 -15.96 -8.03
C ARG A 228 -32.74 -15.16 -6.72
N PHE A 229 -31.76 -14.29 -6.46
CA PHE A 229 -31.70 -13.48 -5.23
C PHE A 229 -31.93 -12.02 -5.55
N LYS A 230 -32.72 -11.35 -4.71
CA LYS A 230 -33.09 -9.95 -4.91
C LYS A 230 -31.95 -9.00 -4.54
N ASP A 231 -31.21 -9.30 -3.48
CA ASP A 231 -30.17 -8.43 -2.92
C ASP A 231 -29.06 -9.22 -2.20
N ASN A 232 -27.99 -8.50 -1.83
CA ASN A 232 -26.82 -9.07 -1.17
C ASN A 232 -27.18 -9.70 0.19
N ASN A 233 -28.12 -9.12 0.92
CA ASN A 233 -28.53 -9.60 2.24
C ASN A 233 -29.23 -10.96 2.14
N GLU A 234 -30.14 -11.12 1.18
CA GLU A 234 -30.82 -12.38 0.93
C GLU A 234 -29.83 -13.50 0.57
N PHE A 235 -28.85 -13.20 -0.29
CA PHE A 235 -27.84 -14.17 -0.68
C PHE A 235 -26.92 -14.54 0.49
N LEU A 236 -26.49 -13.56 1.29
CA LEU A 236 -25.67 -13.81 2.47
C LEU A 236 -26.40 -14.70 3.49
N TRP A 237 -27.70 -14.46 3.73
CA TRP A 237 -28.52 -15.35 4.57
C TRP A 237 -28.65 -16.76 4.00
N HIS A 238 -28.71 -16.91 2.68
CA HIS A 238 -28.70 -18.22 2.05
C HIS A 238 -27.40 -18.98 2.33
N LEU A 239 -26.25 -18.32 2.21
CA LEU A 239 -24.94 -18.90 2.55
C LEU A 239 -24.86 -19.30 4.02
N ILE A 240 -25.35 -18.45 4.94
CA ILE A 240 -25.38 -18.75 6.38
C ILE A 240 -26.24 -19.98 6.68
N LYS A 241 -27.41 -20.12 6.03
CA LYS A 241 -28.28 -21.29 6.20
C LYS A 241 -27.63 -22.58 5.72
N GLN A 242 -26.83 -22.50 4.65
CA GLN A 242 -26.04 -23.62 4.18
C GLN A 242 -24.93 -23.95 5.18
N GLY A 243 -24.15 -22.95 5.58
CA GLY A 243 -23.11 -23.05 6.59
C GLY A 243 -23.58 -23.64 7.92
N TRP A 244 -24.77 -23.26 8.38
CA TRP A 244 -25.39 -23.83 9.58
C TRP A 244 -25.49 -25.36 9.52
N LYS A 245 -25.88 -25.90 8.36
CA LYS A 245 -25.98 -27.34 8.12
C LYS A 245 -24.59 -27.97 8.00
N ASP A 246 -23.71 -27.34 7.22
CA ASP A 246 -22.34 -27.82 6.98
C ASP A 246 -21.55 -27.93 8.28
N ARG A 247 -21.69 -26.94 9.17
CA ARG A 247 -21.07 -26.91 10.51
C ARG A 247 -21.79 -27.83 11.52
N GLY A 248 -22.86 -28.52 11.11
CA GLY A 248 -23.54 -29.52 11.93
C GLY A 248 -24.32 -28.97 13.12
N PHE A 249 -24.68 -27.68 13.12
CA PHE A 249 -25.37 -27.05 14.24
C PHE A 249 -26.76 -27.63 14.54
N ASP A 250 -27.37 -28.33 13.58
CA ASP A 250 -28.62 -29.07 13.80
C ASP A 250 -28.48 -30.22 14.82
N LYS A 251 -27.25 -30.69 15.06
CA LYS A 251 -26.95 -31.75 16.04
C LYS A 251 -26.81 -31.23 17.48
N PHE A 252 -26.67 -29.92 17.67
CA PHE A 252 -26.49 -29.31 18.99
C PHE A 252 -27.80 -29.27 19.78
N THR A 253 -27.69 -29.07 21.09
CA THR A 253 -28.86 -28.90 21.95
C THR A 253 -29.66 -27.65 21.55
N LYS A 254 -30.96 -27.61 21.89
CA LYS A 254 -31.81 -26.45 21.57
C LYS A 254 -31.28 -25.15 22.17
N GLU A 255 -30.64 -25.22 23.33
CA GLU A 255 -30.05 -24.05 23.99
C GLU A 255 -28.84 -23.52 23.22
N GLU A 256 -27.92 -24.40 22.81
CA GLU A 256 -26.76 -24.03 22.00
C GLU A 256 -27.14 -23.49 20.62
N GLN A 257 -28.17 -24.07 20.01
CA GLN A 257 -28.75 -23.57 18.76
C GLN A 257 -29.33 -22.16 18.98
N GLN A 258 -30.02 -21.93 20.09
CA GLN A 258 -30.63 -20.63 20.39
C GLN A 258 -29.56 -19.54 20.61
N VAL A 259 -28.46 -19.86 21.30
CA VAL A 259 -27.32 -18.95 21.47
C VAL A 259 -26.75 -18.54 20.11
N ARG A 260 -26.48 -19.50 19.22
CA ARG A 260 -25.96 -19.25 17.86
C ARG A 260 -26.93 -18.48 16.97
N ARG A 261 -28.22 -18.81 16.99
CA ARG A 261 -29.25 -18.05 16.25
C ARG A 261 -29.36 -16.61 16.71
N THR A 262 -29.32 -16.39 18.03
CA THR A 262 -29.35 -15.04 18.60
C THR A 262 -28.13 -14.24 18.16
N ARG A 263 -26.93 -14.85 18.19
CA ARG A 263 -25.70 -14.22 17.68
C ARG A 263 -25.76 -13.92 16.19
N LEU A 264 -26.16 -14.87 15.35
CA LEU A 264 -26.28 -14.67 13.89
C LEU A 264 -27.27 -13.54 13.53
N ASN A 265 -28.43 -13.50 14.18
CA ASN A 265 -29.41 -12.44 13.94
C ASN A 265 -28.86 -11.07 14.32
N TYR A 266 -28.11 -10.98 15.43
CA TYR A 266 -27.46 -9.75 15.84
C TYR A 266 -26.36 -9.32 14.83
N GLU A 267 -25.44 -10.22 14.49
CA GLU A 267 -24.36 -9.93 13.55
C GLU A 267 -24.90 -9.51 12.18
N MET A 268 -25.86 -10.27 11.63
CA MET A 268 -26.47 -9.96 10.34
C MET A 268 -27.22 -8.63 10.34
N LYS A 269 -27.88 -8.28 11.45
CA LYS A 269 -28.52 -6.97 11.60
C LYS A 269 -27.48 -5.86 11.51
N VAL A 270 -26.38 -5.97 12.26
CA VAL A 270 -25.31 -4.96 12.26
C VAL A 270 -24.63 -4.86 10.89
N ILE A 271 -24.30 -5.98 10.25
CA ILE A 271 -23.69 -6.02 8.91
C ILE A 271 -24.57 -5.31 7.88
N HIS A 272 -25.88 -5.58 7.92
CA HIS A 272 -26.83 -4.98 7.00
C HIS A 272 -27.05 -3.47 7.26
N GLU A 273 -27.23 -3.07 8.52
CA GLU A 273 -27.38 -1.66 8.91
C GLU A 273 -26.16 -0.81 8.54
N MET A 274 -24.98 -1.42 8.51
CA MET A 274 -23.73 -0.76 8.09
C MET A 274 -23.46 -0.86 6.58
N GLY A 275 -24.29 -1.57 5.82
CA GLY A 275 -24.16 -1.71 4.36
C GLY A 275 -23.04 -2.64 3.90
N PHE A 276 -22.55 -3.54 4.76
CA PHE A 276 -21.41 -4.40 4.47
C PHE A 276 -21.78 -5.76 3.86
N ASP A 277 -23.05 -5.99 3.49
CA ASP A 277 -23.48 -7.26 2.89
C ASP A 277 -22.61 -7.64 1.67
N GLY A 278 -22.35 -6.66 0.78
CA GLY A 278 -21.51 -6.87 -0.42
C GLY A 278 -20.06 -7.21 -0.08
N TYR A 279 -19.47 -6.54 0.92
CA TYR A 279 -18.10 -6.80 1.36
C TYR A 279 -17.89 -8.27 1.75
N PHE A 280 -18.81 -8.82 2.55
CA PHE A 280 -18.75 -10.22 2.96
C PHE A 280 -18.90 -11.18 1.77
N LEU A 281 -19.70 -10.82 0.76
CA LEU A 281 -19.84 -11.64 -0.45
C LEU A 281 -18.57 -11.64 -1.31
N PHE A 282 -17.87 -10.52 -1.44
CA PHE A 282 -16.57 -10.47 -2.11
C PHE A 282 -15.54 -11.35 -1.40
N VAL A 283 -15.47 -11.24 -0.07
CA VAL A 283 -14.57 -12.06 0.75
C VAL A 283 -14.90 -13.55 0.64
N TRP A 284 -16.18 -13.88 0.78
CA TRP A 284 -16.66 -15.24 0.57
C TRP A 284 -16.29 -15.79 -0.80
N ASP A 285 -16.45 -14.98 -1.86
CA ASP A 285 -16.23 -15.43 -3.24
C ASP A 285 -14.79 -15.82 -3.50
N PHE A 286 -13.80 -15.03 -3.09
CA PHE A 286 -12.40 -15.41 -3.32
C PHE A 286 -11.95 -16.54 -2.39
N VAL A 287 -12.46 -16.63 -1.15
CA VAL A 287 -12.19 -17.79 -0.27
C VAL A 287 -12.76 -19.07 -0.87
N ASN A 288 -13.98 -19.01 -1.40
CA ASN A 288 -14.64 -20.12 -2.07
C ASN A 288 -13.94 -20.49 -3.39
N ALA A 289 -13.48 -19.50 -4.16
CA ALA A 289 -12.70 -19.72 -5.37
C ALA A 289 -11.37 -20.42 -5.07
N ALA A 290 -10.65 -19.96 -4.04
CA ALA A 290 -9.41 -20.60 -3.59
C ALA A 290 -9.65 -22.08 -3.25
N LYS A 291 -10.69 -22.39 -2.46
CA LYS A 291 -11.07 -23.77 -2.12
C LYS A 291 -11.38 -24.61 -3.36
N LYS A 292 -12.11 -24.07 -4.34
CA LYS A 292 -12.43 -24.77 -5.60
C LYS A 292 -11.22 -25.02 -6.49
N LEU A 293 -10.24 -24.11 -6.46
CA LEU A 293 -8.97 -24.23 -7.18
C LEU A 293 -7.96 -25.11 -6.44
N GLY A 294 -8.32 -25.66 -5.28
CA GLY A 294 -7.44 -26.47 -4.44
C GLY A 294 -6.32 -25.65 -3.81
N ILE A 295 -6.50 -24.35 -3.61
CA ILE A 295 -5.56 -23.48 -2.92
C ILE A 295 -5.92 -23.48 -1.43
N GLU A 296 -4.93 -23.77 -0.58
CA GLU A 296 -5.13 -23.75 0.86
C GLU A 296 -5.34 -22.32 1.35
N VAL A 297 -6.34 -22.13 2.21
CA VAL A 297 -6.70 -20.83 2.81
C VAL A 297 -6.47 -20.93 4.32
N GLY A 298 -5.93 -19.86 4.91
CA GLY A 298 -5.79 -19.74 6.35
C GLY A 298 -7.13 -19.91 7.08
N LYS A 299 -7.08 -20.46 8.29
CA LYS A 299 -8.27 -20.78 9.10
C LYS A 299 -8.95 -19.56 9.73
N GLY A 300 -8.35 -18.38 9.55
CA GLY A 300 -8.84 -17.09 10.04
C GLY A 300 -7.68 -16.23 10.53
N ARG A 301 -7.73 -14.93 10.21
CA ARG A 301 -6.74 -13.94 10.65
C ARG A 301 -7.45 -12.72 11.20
N GLY A 302 -6.78 -12.03 12.12
CA GLY A 302 -7.27 -10.78 12.69
C GLY A 302 -8.57 -10.94 13.49
N SER A 303 -9.39 -9.90 13.49
CA SER A 303 -10.65 -9.86 14.22
C SER A 303 -11.79 -10.62 13.52
N ALA A 304 -11.67 -10.91 12.22
CA ALA A 304 -12.68 -11.62 11.44
C ALA A 304 -13.10 -12.97 12.04
N ALA A 305 -12.19 -13.64 12.76
CA ALA A 305 -12.46 -14.87 13.49
C ALA A 305 -13.53 -14.72 14.60
N GLY A 306 -13.83 -13.50 15.06
CA GLY A 306 -14.88 -13.22 16.04
C GLY A 306 -16.31 -13.20 15.50
N SER A 307 -16.49 -13.34 14.18
CA SER A 307 -17.81 -13.34 13.53
C SER A 307 -18.31 -14.75 13.26
N LEU A 308 -19.51 -15.05 13.78
CA LEU A 308 -20.23 -16.28 13.47
C LEU A 308 -20.75 -16.27 12.02
N VAL A 309 -21.03 -15.10 11.46
CA VAL A 309 -21.34 -14.95 10.02
C VAL A 309 -20.16 -15.40 9.16
N CYS A 310 -18.94 -14.94 9.45
CA CYS A 310 -17.73 -15.40 8.75
C CYS A 310 -17.55 -16.92 8.85
N TYR A 311 -17.75 -17.48 10.04
CA TYR A 311 -17.63 -18.92 10.27
C TYR A 311 -18.64 -19.75 9.47
N CYS A 312 -19.91 -19.33 9.45
CA CYS A 312 -20.96 -19.96 8.65
C CYS A 312 -20.72 -19.80 7.14
N CYS A 313 -20.17 -18.68 6.70
CA CYS A 313 -19.82 -18.50 5.28
C CYS A 313 -18.52 -19.22 4.89
N HIS A 314 -17.88 -19.96 5.81
CA HIS A 314 -16.58 -20.61 5.58
C HIS A 314 -15.46 -19.63 5.18
N ILE A 315 -15.58 -18.36 5.59
CA ILE A 315 -14.53 -17.34 5.52
C ILE A 315 -13.48 -17.63 6.61
N THR A 316 -13.95 -17.99 7.80
CA THR A 316 -13.12 -18.50 8.91
C THR A 316 -13.55 -19.91 9.27
N ASP A 317 -12.65 -20.66 9.92
CA ASP A 317 -12.85 -22.05 10.33
C ASP A 317 -12.78 -22.24 11.86
N ILE A 318 -12.71 -21.13 12.63
CA ILE A 318 -12.71 -21.14 14.10
C ILE A 318 -14.11 -20.79 14.61
N ASP A 319 -14.71 -21.63 15.48
CA ASP A 319 -16.01 -21.34 16.11
C ASP A 319 -15.85 -20.20 17.15
N PRO A 320 -16.37 -18.98 16.89
CA PRO A 320 -16.19 -17.85 17.79
C PRO A 320 -16.90 -18.04 19.14
N ILE A 321 -17.96 -18.84 19.21
CA ILE A 321 -18.68 -19.08 20.47
C ILE A 321 -17.88 -20.02 21.37
N LYS A 322 -17.25 -21.04 20.79
CA LYS A 322 -16.43 -22.00 21.55
C LYS A 322 -15.23 -21.30 22.21
N TYR A 323 -14.56 -20.42 21.46
CA TYR A 323 -13.34 -19.74 21.91
C TYR A 323 -13.59 -18.34 22.51
N GLY A 324 -14.84 -17.97 22.78
CA GLY A 324 -15.17 -16.70 23.44
C GLY A 324 -14.81 -15.44 22.63
N LEU A 325 -14.76 -15.54 21.30
CA LEU A 325 -14.35 -14.44 20.42
C LEU A 325 -15.49 -13.40 20.25
N ILE A 326 -15.12 -12.13 20.32
CA ILE A 326 -16.07 -11.00 20.37
C ILE A 326 -16.28 -10.40 18.97
N PHE A 327 -17.54 -10.30 18.53
CA PHE A 327 -17.90 -9.75 17.23
C PHE A 327 -17.64 -8.25 17.15
N GLU A 328 -17.92 -7.51 18.23
CA GLU A 328 -17.75 -6.06 18.28
C GLU A 328 -16.29 -5.62 18.16
N ARG A 329 -15.33 -6.53 18.36
CA ARG A 329 -13.91 -6.31 18.06
C ARG A 329 -13.61 -6.32 16.57
N PHE A 330 -14.38 -7.10 15.81
CA PHE A 330 -14.34 -7.09 14.35
C PHE A 330 -15.12 -5.91 13.79
N LEU A 331 -16.37 -5.77 14.19
CA LEU A 331 -17.29 -4.84 13.57
C LEU A 331 -18.15 -4.20 14.67
N ASN A 332 -17.86 -2.92 14.94
CA ASN A 332 -18.44 -2.18 16.05
C ASN A 332 -19.58 -1.29 15.55
N PRO A 333 -20.85 -1.51 15.97
CA PRO A 333 -21.98 -0.69 15.51
C PRO A 333 -21.88 0.78 15.94
N GLU A 334 -21.13 1.09 17.00
CA GLU A 334 -20.92 2.47 17.47
C GLU A 334 -19.84 3.21 16.68
N ARG A 335 -19.21 2.54 15.70
CA ARG A 335 -18.19 3.12 14.82
C ARG A 335 -18.37 2.62 13.39
N VAL A 336 -18.76 3.52 12.50
CA VAL A 336 -18.71 3.25 11.06
C VAL A 336 -17.25 3.32 10.61
N GLY A 337 -16.68 2.16 10.29
CA GLY A 337 -15.39 2.01 9.63
C GLY A 337 -15.43 0.71 8.83
N LEU A 338 -14.66 0.64 7.74
CA LEU A 338 -14.62 -0.56 6.91
C LEU A 338 -14.16 -1.77 7.75
N PRO A 339 -14.81 -2.93 7.58
CA PRO A 339 -14.28 -4.18 8.13
C PRO A 339 -12.98 -4.53 7.41
N ASP A 340 -12.04 -5.10 8.16
CA ASP A 340 -10.75 -5.56 7.64
C ASP A 340 -10.67 -7.08 7.81
N ILE A 341 -10.93 -7.81 6.72
CA ILE A 341 -10.77 -9.27 6.68
C ILE A 341 -9.50 -9.61 5.91
N ASP A 342 -8.42 -9.79 6.67
CA ASP A 342 -7.18 -10.40 6.20
C ASP A 342 -7.42 -11.87 5.81
N THR A 343 -7.07 -12.24 4.58
CA THR A 343 -7.15 -13.65 4.14
C THR A 343 -5.78 -14.15 3.69
N ASP A 344 -5.30 -15.20 4.37
CA ASP A 344 -4.06 -15.89 4.01
C ASP A 344 -4.36 -16.99 2.98
N VAL A 345 -3.55 -17.08 1.93
CA VAL A 345 -3.72 -18.03 0.82
C VAL A 345 -2.38 -18.63 0.41
N GLY A 346 -2.38 -19.89 -0.02
CA GLY A 346 -1.16 -20.56 -0.50
C GLY A 346 -0.63 -19.98 -1.82
N ASP A 347 -1.54 -19.66 -2.75
CA ASP A 347 -1.22 -19.03 -4.04
C ASP A 347 -2.12 -17.81 -4.27
N ARG A 348 -1.52 -16.64 -4.04
CA ARG A 348 -2.19 -15.34 -4.18
C ARG A 348 -2.40 -14.95 -5.64
N ASP A 349 -1.42 -15.23 -6.50
CA ASP A 349 -1.40 -14.75 -7.89
C ASP A 349 -2.56 -15.40 -8.68
N VAL A 350 -2.84 -16.68 -8.43
CA VAL A 350 -3.96 -17.40 -9.04
C VAL A 350 -5.32 -16.82 -8.64
N ILE A 351 -5.48 -16.42 -7.37
CA ILE A 351 -6.73 -15.83 -6.89
C ILE A 351 -6.94 -14.45 -7.49
N ILE A 352 -5.89 -13.63 -7.58
CA ILE A 352 -5.96 -12.32 -8.23
C ILE A 352 -6.35 -12.48 -9.69
N LYS A 353 -5.78 -13.46 -10.40
CA LYS A 353 -6.18 -13.77 -11.77
C LYS A 353 -7.67 -14.12 -11.87
N TYR A 354 -8.18 -14.96 -10.97
CA TYR A 354 -9.63 -15.25 -10.91
C TYR A 354 -10.47 -13.99 -10.71
N LEU A 355 -10.03 -13.08 -9.83
CA LEU A 355 -10.73 -11.81 -9.60
C LEU A 355 -10.73 -10.94 -10.87
N VAL A 356 -9.59 -10.83 -11.54
CA VAL A 356 -9.46 -10.11 -12.82
C VAL A 356 -10.38 -10.71 -13.89
N ASP A 357 -10.35 -12.03 -14.06
CA ASP A 357 -11.17 -12.74 -15.06
C ASP A 357 -12.68 -12.58 -14.78
N LYS A 358 -13.07 -12.51 -13.49
CA LYS A 358 -14.49 -12.41 -13.09
C LYS A 358 -15.03 -10.99 -13.05
N TYR A 359 -14.27 -10.04 -12.51
CA TYR A 359 -14.72 -8.67 -12.24
C TYR A 359 -14.24 -7.66 -13.28
N GLY A 360 -13.22 -7.99 -14.08
CA GLY A 360 -12.70 -7.17 -15.17
C GLY A 360 -11.29 -6.65 -14.91
N GLU A 361 -10.48 -6.65 -15.97
CA GLU A 361 -9.09 -6.15 -15.99
C GLU A 361 -8.96 -4.66 -15.64
N ASP A 362 -9.99 -3.86 -15.90
CA ASP A 362 -10.05 -2.43 -15.63
C ASP A 362 -10.70 -2.10 -14.28
N ARG A 363 -11.15 -3.11 -13.53
CA ARG A 363 -11.88 -2.98 -12.25
C ARG A 363 -11.15 -3.58 -11.06
N VAL A 364 -10.18 -4.46 -11.31
CA VAL A 364 -9.36 -5.10 -10.28
C VAL A 364 -7.92 -4.63 -10.40
N CYS A 365 -7.35 -4.15 -9.31
CA CYS A 365 -5.96 -3.71 -9.27
C CYS A 365 -5.25 -4.18 -8.00
N GLN A 366 -3.93 -4.30 -8.08
CA GLN A 366 -3.04 -4.39 -6.92
C GLN A 366 -2.51 -3.01 -6.57
N ILE A 367 -2.11 -2.81 -5.32
CA ILE A 367 -1.70 -1.49 -4.82
C ILE A 367 -0.18 -1.32 -4.97
N ILE A 368 0.28 -0.15 -5.43
CA ILE A 368 1.71 0.15 -5.46
C ILE A 368 2.23 0.38 -4.04
N ASN A 369 3.48 -0.02 -3.80
CA ASN A 369 4.18 0.21 -2.54
C ASN A 369 5.43 1.05 -2.82
N TYR A 370 5.45 2.27 -2.29
CA TYR A 370 6.61 3.15 -2.35
C TYR A 370 7.59 2.81 -1.22
N SER A 371 8.83 2.52 -1.59
CA SER A 371 9.92 2.31 -0.64
C SER A 371 10.72 3.59 -0.51
N TYR A 372 10.80 4.13 0.70
CA TYR A 372 11.50 5.38 0.99
C TYR A 372 12.94 5.12 1.43
N ILE A 373 13.82 6.10 1.21
CA ILE A 373 15.19 6.10 1.71
C ILE A 373 15.12 6.29 3.24
N THR A 374 15.40 5.24 4.01
CA THR A 374 15.54 5.34 5.47
C THR A 374 16.86 6.01 5.85
N PRO A 375 17.01 6.54 7.09
CA PRO A 375 18.28 7.08 7.57
C PRO A 375 19.44 6.10 7.42
N THR A 376 19.18 4.83 7.70
CA THR A 376 20.17 3.75 7.56
C THR A 376 20.66 3.60 6.12
N VAL A 377 19.72 3.57 5.17
CA VAL A 377 20.01 3.46 3.74
C VAL A 377 20.71 4.72 3.23
N ALA A 378 20.25 5.92 3.63
CA ALA A 378 20.85 7.19 3.26
C ALA A 378 22.35 7.24 3.61
N ILE A 379 22.71 6.86 4.84
CA ILE A 379 24.10 6.82 5.32
C ILE A 379 24.95 5.89 4.46
N THR A 380 24.44 4.69 4.15
CA THR A 380 25.19 3.72 3.34
C THR A 380 25.35 4.14 1.88
N ASP A 381 24.31 4.70 1.27
CA ASP A 381 24.32 5.11 -0.13
C ASP A 381 25.15 6.38 -0.35
N VAL A 382 25.01 7.38 0.53
CA VAL A 382 25.84 8.60 0.52
C VAL A 382 27.30 8.25 0.83
N GLY A 383 27.54 7.38 1.81
CA GLY A 383 28.88 6.91 2.15
C GLY A 383 29.62 6.31 0.94
N LYS A 384 28.91 5.53 0.12
CA LYS A 384 29.46 4.98 -1.13
C LYS A 384 29.83 6.06 -2.16
N ILE A 385 29.08 7.16 -2.23
CA ILE A 385 29.39 8.28 -3.14
C ILE A 385 30.62 9.04 -2.65
N LEU A 386 30.70 9.31 -1.36
CA LEU A 386 31.80 10.03 -0.73
C LEU A 386 33.08 9.17 -0.59
N GLY A 387 33.01 7.88 -0.93
CA GLY A 387 34.17 6.98 -0.94
C GLY A 387 34.49 6.31 0.40
N PHE A 388 33.55 6.34 1.35
CA PHE A 388 33.73 5.67 2.65
C PHE A 388 33.57 4.14 2.53
N PRO A 389 34.35 3.35 3.28
CA PRO A 389 34.18 1.89 3.37
C PRO A 389 32.80 1.46 3.86
N TYR A 390 32.17 0.51 3.16
CA TYR A 390 30.81 0.03 3.46
C TYR A 390 30.65 -0.46 4.93
N ASN A 391 31.59 -1.24 5.44
CA ASN A 391 31.53 -1.77 6.82
C ASN A 391 31.53 -0.67 7.88
N GLN A 392 32.19 0.46 7.61
CA GLN A 392 32.20 1.62 8.50
C GLN A 392 30.84 2.31 8.49
N MET A 393 30.24 2.47 7.30
CA MET A 393 28.93 3.06 7.12
C MET A 393 27.81 2.19 7.71
N GLN A 394 27.91 0.87 7.60
CA GLN A 394 26.94 -0.05 8.19
C GLN A 394 26.92 0.02 9.73
N LYS A 395 28.10 0.12 10.36
CA LYS A 395 28.19 0.32 11.81
C LYS A 395 27.65 1.69 12.23
N LEU A 396 27.88 2.72 11.42
CA LEU A 396 27.35 4.05 11.68
C LEU A 396 25.82 4.09 11.53
N SER A 397 25.29 3.46 10.48
CA SER A 397 23.85 3.42 10.21
C SER A 397 23.09 2.71 11.33
N GLN A 398 23.64 1.68 11.96
CA GLN A 398 23.01 0.98 13.09
C GLN A 398 22.73 1.89 14.30
N LYS A 399 23.35 3.07 14.39
CA LYS A 399 23.05 4.05 15.43
C LYS A 399 21.75 4.83 15.17
N PHE A 400 21.19 4.75 13.95
CA PHE A 400 19.93 5.35 13.55
C PHE A 400 18.82 4.30 13.63
N THR A 401 18.08 4.30 14.74
CA THR A 401 17.13 3.24 15.10
C THR A 401 15.70 3.51 14.66
N PHE A 402 15.41 4.69 14.11
CA PHE A 402 14.07 5.10 13.67
C PHE A 402 14.00 5.35 12.16
N ASP A 403 12.78 5.35 11.63
CA ASP A 403 12.52 5.53 10.20
C ASP A 403 12.68 7.00 9.74
N LYS A 404 12.63 7.95 10.68
CA LYS A 404 12.81 9.38 10.42
C LYS A 404 14.13 9.86 10.97
N TRP A 405 14.81 10.69 10.17
CA TRP A 405 16.09 11.29 10.54
C TRP A 405 15.98 12.10 11.84
N ASP A 406 15.00 13.00 11.91
CA ASP A 406 14.81 13.89 13.07
C ASP A 406 14.59 13.13 14.37
N ASP A 407 13.88 12.00 14.32
CA ASP A 407 13.60 11.19 15.52
C ASP A 407 14.86 10.46 16.01
N CYS A 408 15.72 10.02 15.08
CA CYS A 408 17.06 9.50 15.44
C CYS A 408 17.91 10.55 16.15
N ILE A 409 17.89 11.79 15.64
CA ILE A 409 18.69 12.89 16.22
C ILE A 409 18.13 13.34 17.58
N LYS A 410 16.81 13.35 17.77
CA LYS A 410 16.21 13.66 19.10
C LYS A 410 16.64 12.66 20.17
N VAL A 411 16.71 11.38 19.84
CA VAL A 411 17.11 10.32 20.79
C VAL A 411 18.62 10.33 21.03
N ASN A 412 19.42 10.68 20.03
CA ASN A 412 20.87 10.83 20.18
C ASN A 412 21.38 12.17 19.62
N PRO A 413 21.21 13.29 20.37
CA PRO A 413 21.53 14.63 19.89
C PRO A 413 23.03 14.84 19.58
N ASN A 414 23.90 14.10 20.29
CA ASN A 414 25.34 14.21 20.12
C ASN A 414 25.88 13.37 18.96
N LEU A 415 25.05 12.57 18.28
CA LEU A 415 25.48 11.61 17.27
C LEU A 415 26.28 12.26 16.12
N ILE A 416 25.87 13.46 15.69
CA ILE A 416 26.55 14.23 14.65
C ILE A 416 27.83 14.87 15.21
N HIS A 417 27.73 15.50 16.38
CA HIS A 417 28.84 16.19 17.03
C HIS A 417 29.99 15.24 17.40
N ASP A 418 29.68 14.01 17.80
CA ASP A 418 30.66 12.97 18.15
C ASP A 418 31.36 12.36 16.92
N ASN A 419 30.89 12.66 15.71
CA ASN A 419 31.46 12.12 14.47
C ASN A 419 31.66 13.22 13.40
N PRO A 420 32.45 14.28 13.71
CA PRO A 420 32.60 15.44 12.83
C PRO A 420 33.23 15.09 11.47
N GLN A 421 33.98 14.00 11.37
CA GLN A 421 34.54 13.49 10.13
C GLN A 421 33.49 13.05 9.09
N TYR A 422 32.22 12.91 9.49
CA TYR A 422 31.11 12.57 8.59
C TYR A 422 30.11 13.74 8.45
N ALA A 423 30.50 14.98 8.74
CA ALA A 423 29.61 16.14 8.67
C ALA A 423 28.89 16.25 7.31
N ASP A 424 29.65 16.23 6.20
CA ASP A 424 29.09 16.27 4.84
C ASP A 424 28.17 15.07 4.54
N LEU A 425 28.51 13.90 5.09
CA LEU A 425 27.68 12.71 4.93
C LEU A 425 26.34 12.87 5.62
N PHE A 426 26.33 13.38 6.86
CA PHE A 426 25.10 13.58 7.62
C PHE A 426 24.23 14.67 7.01
N ASP A 427 24.85 15.75 6.53
CA ASP A 427 24.16 16.82 5.81
C ASP A 427 23.41 16.26 4.59
N ILE A 428 24.11 15.58 3.67
CA ILE A 428 23.48 14.99 2.48
C ILE A 428 22.46 13.91 2.88
N ALA A 429 22.81 13.00 3.79
CA ALA A 429 21.93 11.90 4.17
C ALA A 429 20.62 12.39 4.81
N SER A 430 20.66 13.47 5.60
CA SER A 430 19.47 14.07 6.18
C SER A 430 18.49 14.60 5.11
N HIS A 431 19.01 15.24 4.04
CA HIS A 431 18.20 15.79 2.95
C HIS A 431 17.68 14.73 1.95
N LEU A 432 18.31 13.55 1.91
CA LEU A 432 17.89 12.43 1.09
C LEU A 432 16.96 11.46 1.82
N SER A 433 17.04 11.38 3.15
CA SER A 433 16.15 10.56 3.97
C SER A 433 14.69 10.97 3.75
N GLY A 434 13.81 10.00 3.59
CA GLY A 434 12.38 10.22 3.33
C GLY A 434 12.02 10.45 1.85
N ARG A 435 12.99 10.51 0.93
CA ARG A 435 12.69 10.52 -0.51
C ARG A 435 12.32 9.11 -1.00
N VAL A 436 11.52 9.02 -2.08
CA VAL A 436 11.17 7.73 -2.70
C VAL A 436 12.42 7.13 -3.36
N LYS A 437 12.70 5.86 -3.07
CA LYS A 437 13.83 5.10 -3.64
C LYS A 437 13.39 4.19 -4.79
N THR A 438 12.39 3.36 -4.53
CA THR A 438 11.89 2.37 -5.48
C THR A 438 10.39 2.18 -5.31
N VAL A 439 9.77 1.58 -6.32
CA VAL A 439 8.38 1.14 -6.26
C VAL A 439 8.32 -0.38 -6.39
N SER A 440 7.38 -0.98 -5.68
CA SER A 440 7.11 -2.42 -5.66
C SER A 440 5.59 -2.64 -5.61
N ILE A 441 5.15 -3.89 -5.63
CA ILE A 441 3.73 -4.22 -5.45
C ILE A 441 3.50 -4.52 -3.97
N HIS A 442 2.40 -4.01 -3.42
CA HIS A 442 2.00 -4.31 -2.06
C HIS A 442 1.68 -5.80 -1.91
N ALA A 443 2.17 -6.43 -0.84
CA ALA A 443 2.12 -7.88 -0.65
C ALA A 443 0.71 -8.46 -0.41
N GLY A 444 -0.23 -7.61 0.03
CA GLY A 444 -1.60 -8.02 0.41
C GLY A 444 -2.67 -7.38 -0.48
N GLY A 445 -2.87 -6.09 -0.29
CA GLY A 445 -3.89 -5.25 -0.92
C GLY A 445 -4.20 -5.46 -2.40
N VAL A 446 -5.47 -5.77 -2.63
CA VAL A 446 -6.18 -5.78 -3.91
C VAL A 446 -7.37 -4.82 -3.80
N GLY A 447 -7.53 -3.93 -4.78
CA GLY A 447 -8.67 -3.02 -4.90
C GLY A 447 -9.65 -3.51 -5.96
N ILE A 448 -10.95 -3.38 -5.69
CA ILE A 448 -12.04 -3.69 -6.64
C ILE A 448 -13.01 -2.51 -6.69
N VAL A 449 -13.39 -2.08 -7.90
CA VAL A 449 -14.31 -0.95 -8.13
C VAL A 449 -15.42 -1.32 -9.12
N ASP A 450 -16.50 -0.52 -9.16
CA ASP A 450 -17.61 -0.71 -10.12
C ASP A 450 -17.37 -0.05 -11.48
N THR A 451 -16.54 1.01 -11.51
CA THR A 451 -16.18 1.75 -12.73
C THR A 451 -14.77 1.39 -13.17
N SER A 452 -14.11 2.23 -13.98
CA SER A 452 -12.71 1.99 -14.34
C SER A 452 -11.79 2.48 -13.23
N ILE A 453 -10.72 1.74 -12.91
CA ILE A 453 -9.65 2.20 -12.02
C ILE A 453 -9.06 3.54 -12.50
N ASN A 454 -9.04 3.79 -13.81
CA ASN A 454 -8.57 5.05 -14.39
C ASN A 454 -9.43 6.27 -14.00
N ASP A 455 -10.67 6.08 -13.54
CA ASP A 455 -11.49 7.17 -12.98
C ASP A 455 -10.87 7.72 -11.68
N TYR A 456 -10.04 6.91 -11.02
CA TYR A 456 -9.37 7.22 -9.76
C TYR A 456 -7.93 7.61 -10.00
N MET A 457 -7.10 6.68 -10.48
CA MET A 457 -5.65 6.87 -10.67
C MET A 457 -5.14 6.00 -11.84
N PRO A 458 -4.01 6.37 -12.48
CA PRO A 458 -3.45 5.56 -13.54
C PRO A 458 -2.85 4.26 -12.99
N MET A 459 -2.74 3.27 -13.87
CA MET A 459 -2.16 1.97 -13.57
C MET A 459 -0.82 1.78 -14.29
N LYS A 460 -0.05 0.81 -13.82
CA LYS A 460 1.14 0.27 -14.48
C LYS A 460 1.19 -1.24 -14.38
N LEU A 461 1.97 -1.87 -15.26
CA LEU A 461 2.25 -3.29 -15.15
C LEU A 461 3.34 -3.56 -14.11
N GLY A 462 3.12 -4.62 -13.33
CA GLY A 462 4.13 -5.28 -12.52
C GLY A 462 5.09 -6.13 -13.37
N THR A 463 6.06 -6.76 -12.71
CA THR A 463 7.08 -7.56 -13.40
C THR A 463 6.53 -8.83 -14.05
N LYS A 464 5.37 -9.32 -13.64
CA LYS A 464 4.69 -10.49 -14.20
C LYS A 464 3.38 -10.14 -14.91
N GLY A 465 3.17 -8.86 -15.24
CA GLY A 465 1.93 -8.39 -15.88
C GLY A 465 0.80 -8.06 -14.90
N GLU A 466 1.11 -7.88 -13.61
CA GLU A 466 0.12 -7.47 -12.62
C GLU A 466 -0.40 -6.05 -12.90
N HIS A 467 -1.71 -5.81 -12.79
CA HIS A 467 -2.27 -4.47 -12.91
C HIS A 467 -2.12 -3.73 -11.58
N VAL A 468 -1.31 -2.67 -11.53
CA VAL A 468 -0.95 -1.98 -10.29
C VAL A 468 -1.38 -0.52 -10.35
N ILE A 469 -2.26 -0.09 -9.44
CA ILE A 469 -2.68 1.31 -9.33
C ILE A 469 -1.55 2.17 -8.74
N GLN A 470 -1.30 3.34 -9.32
CA GLN A 470 -0.21 4.24 -8.92
C GLN A 470 -0.63 5.18 -7.78
N VAL A 471 -1.13 4.61 -6.68
CA VAL A 471 -1.45 5.33 -5.45
C VAL A 471 -0.97 4.55 -4.24
N ASP A 472 -0.36 5.26 -3.28
CA ASP A 472 0.15 4.62 -2.08
C ASP A 472 -1.00 3.99 -1.26
N LYS A 473 -0.70 2.89 -0.56
CA LYS A 473 -1.63 2.18 0.32
C LYS A 473 -2.28 3.07 1.38
N HIS A 474 -1.67 4.20 1.75
CA HIS A 474 -2.23 5.13 2.73
C HIS A 474 -3.37 5.96 2.17
N TYR A 475 -3.44 6.16 0.85
CA TYR A 475 -4.46 7.00 0.20
C TYR A 475 -5.49 6.20 -0.59
N ILE A 476 -5.32 4.89 -0.74
CA ILE A 476 -6.23 4.04 -1.56
C ILE A 476 -7.68 4.11 -1.06
N GLU A 477 -7.89 4.05 0.26
CA GLU A 477 -9.22 4.16 0.86
C GLU A 477 -9.74 5.59 0.80
N ASP A 478 -8.86 6.58 0.97
CA ASP A 478 -9.20 8.00 0.90
C ASP A 478 -9.71 8.41 -0.50
N ILE A 479 -9.24 7.74 -1.56
CA ILE A 479 -9.75 7.96 -2.93
C ILE A 479 -11.00 7.13 -3.26
N GLY A 480 -11.55 6.40 -2.28
CA GLY A 480 -12.80 5.68 -2.41
C GLY A 480 -12.68 4.20 -2.80
N ILE A 481 -11.48 3.63 -2.87
CA ILE A 481 -11.28 2.22 -3.26
C ILE A 481 -11.17 1.36 -2.01
N VAL A 482 -12.07 0.38 -1.89
CA VAL A 482 -12.02 -0.61 -0.81
C VAL A 482 -10.90 -1.61 -1.07
N LYS A 483 -10.02 -1.75 -0.08
CA LYS A 483 -8.89 -2.68 -0.10
C LYS A 483 -9.30 -4.01 0.53
N PHE A 484 -8.98 -5.10 -0.17
CA PHE A 484 -9.04 -6.46 0.34
C PHE A 484 -7.62 -6.98 0.50
N ASP A 485 -7.26 -7.45 1.70
CA ASP A 485 -5.94 -7.99 1.97
C ASP A 485 -5.88 -9.51 1.72
N LEU A 486 -5.24 -9.87 0.62
CA LEU A 486 -4.94 -11.25 0.23
C LEU A 486 -3.45 -11.51 0.40
N LEU A 487 -3.03 -12.25 1.42
CA LEU A 487 -1.62 -12.50 1.71
C LEU A 487 -1.19 -13.89 1.28
N GLY A 488 -0.06 -13.96 0.56
CA GLY A 488 0.57 -15.24 0.24
C GLY A 488 1.36 -15.79 1.43
N VAL A 489 0.99 -16.96 1.96
CA VAL A 489 1.68 -17.61 3.08
C VAL A 489 2.26 -18.96 2.65
N ALA A 490 3.58 -19.04 2.54
CA ALA A 490 4.29 -20.23 2.07
C ALA A 490 3.99 -21.49 2.89
N THR A 491 3.78 -21.35 4.20
CA THR A 491 3.41 -22.45 5.10
C THR A 491 2.15 -23.19 4.64
N LEU A 492 1.18 -22.49 4.04
CA LEU A 492 -0.06 -23.11 3.57
C LEU A 492 0.19 -24.08 2.42
N ASN A 493 1.16 -23.79 1.54
CA ASN A 493 1.54 -24.70 0.46
C ASN A 493 2.21 -25.97 1.01
N LEU A 494 3.13 -25.82 1.97
CA LEU A 494 3.75 -26.97 2.64
C LEU A 494 2.70 -27.86 3.34
N VAL A 495 1.76 -27.24 4.05
CA VAL A 495 0.66 -27.95 4.72
C VAL A 495 -0.22 -28.69 3.70
N LYS A 496 -0.50 -28.07 2.56
CA LYS A 496 -1.24 -28.70 1.46
C LYS A 496 -0.52 -29.92 0.92
N GLU A 497 0.77 -29.80 0.58
CA GLU A 497 1.60 -30.90 0.08
C GLU A 497 1.56 -32.10 1.04
N ILE A 498 1.71 -31.85 2.35
CA ILE A 498 1.65 -32.91 3.37
C ILE A 498 0.28 -33.60 3.39
N LYS A 499 -0.82 -32.85 3.30
CA LYS A 499 -2.17 -33.41 3.28
C LYS A 499 -2.41 -34.26 2.04
N ASP A 500 -1.98 -33.77 0.88
CA ASP A 500 -2.16 -34.42 -0.42
C ASP A 500 -1.33 -35.71 -0.49
N ASP A 501 -0.06 -35.67 -0.06
CA ASP A 501 0.86 -36.81 -0.07
C ASP A 501 0.45 -37.93 0.91
N LEU A 502 -0.08 -37.55 2.07
CA LEU A 502 -0.53 -38.51 3.10
C LEU A 502 -2.00 -38.93 2.93
N HIS A 503 -2.72 -38.35 1.97
CA HIS A 503 -4.15 -38.57 1.73
C HIS A 503 -5.00 -38.48 3.00
N LEU A 504 -4.74 -37.45 3.82
CA LEU A 504 -5.42 -37.27 5.10
C LEU A 504 -6.90 -36.94 4.90
N ASP A 505 -7.77 -37.48 5.76
CA ASP A 505 -9.17 -37.06 5.80
C ASP A 505 -9.23 -35.61 6.33
N PRO A 506 -9.93 -34.68 5.64
CA PRO A 506 -10.09 -33.31 6.11
C PRO A 506 -10.57 -33.17 7.55
N TRP A 507 -11.36 -34.12 8.04
CA TRP A 507 -11.84 -34.12 9.41
C TRP A 507 -10.73 -34.41 10.43
N ASP A 508 -9.70 -35.17 10.08
CA ASP A 508 -8.62 -35.55 11.00
C ASP A 508 -7.73 -34.38 11.42
N TYR A 509 -7.72 -33.30 10.64
CA TYR A 509 -6.97 -32.07 10.93
C TYR A 509 -7.86 -30.82 11.11
N ASP A 510 -9.18 -31.00 11.30
CA ASP A 510 -10.09 -29.90 11.60
C ASP A 510 -9.91 -29.43 13.05
N ILE A 511 -9.75 -28.12 13.27
CA ILE A 511 -9.64 -27.53 14.62
C ILE A 511 -10.88 -27.79 15.49
N ASN A 512 -12.02 -28.06 14.86
CA ASN A 512 -13.27 -28.39 15.53
C ASN A 512 -13.44 -29.90 15.79
N ASN A 513 -12.48 -30.73 15.37
CA ASN A 513 -12.42 -32.14 15.74
C ASN A 513 -11.74 -32.30 17.10
N ALA A 514 -12.50 -32.83 18.08
CA ALA A 514 -11.99 -33.06 19.43
C ALA A 514 -10.76 -33.99 19.48
N LYS A 515 -10.59 -34.92 18.53
CA LYS A 515 -9.39 -35.77 18.48
C LYS A 515 -8.15 -34.97 18.10
N PHE A 516 -8.28 -34.08 17.12
CA PHE A 516 -7.20 -33.22 16.67
C PHE A 516 -6.81 -32.20 17.76
N GLU A 517 -7.80 -31.55 18.36
CA GLU A 517 -7.60 -30.57 19.43
C GLU A 517 -6.84 -31.16 20.65
N ASN A 518 -7.06 -32.44 20.93
CA ASN A 518 -6.47 -33.17 22.05
C ASN A 518 -5.35 -34.14 21.61
N ASP A 519 -4.71 -33.90 20.47
CA ASP A 519 -3.63 -34.76 19.96
C ASP A 519 -2.37 -34.68 20.80
N ARG A 520 -2.25 -35.59 21.76
CA ARG A 520 -1.16 -35.62 22.74
C ARG A 520 0.26 -35.64 22.13
N PRO A 521 0.56 -36.42 21.07
CA PRO A 521 1.86 -36.37 20.42
C PRO A 521 2.26 -34.96 19.93
N THR A 522 1.32 -34.18 19.42
CA THR A 522 1.57 -32.78 19.01
C THR A 522 1.98 -31.91 20.19
N TYR A 523 1.30 -32.01 21.32
CA TYR A 523 1.68 -31.26 22.52
C TYR A 523 3.03 -31.71 23.10
N GLU A 524 3.33 -33.02 23.06
CA GLU A 524 4.63 -33.55 23.47
C GLU A 524 5.77 -33.05 22.58
N LEU A 525 5.53 -32.92 21.27
CA LEU A 525 6.48 -32.30 20.34
C LEU A 525 6.74 -30.84 20.70
N LEU A 526 5.69 -30.04 20.90
CA LEU A 526 5.80 -28.63 21.31
C LEU A 526 6.55 -28.49 22.64
N ALA A 527 6.16 -29.27 23.64
CA ALA A 527 6.77 -29.29 24.97
C ALA A 527 8.25 -29.70 24.98
N SER A 528 8.69 -30.44 23.94
CA SER A 528 10.09 -30.82 23.79
C SER A 528 10.99 -29.71 23.21
N GLY A 529 10.40 -28.61 22.71
CA GLY A 529 11.13 -27.52 22.04
C GLY A 529 11.72 -27.90 20.67
N LYS A 530 11.40 -29.09 20.14
CA LYS A 530 11.87 -29.57 18.82
C LYS A 530 11.00 -29.03 17.68
N THR A 531 10.80 -27.73 17.64
CA THR A 531 9.85 -27.04 16.75
C THR A 531 10.49 -26.49 15.47
N ASN A 532 11.56 -27.11 14.97
CA ASN A 532 12.12 -26.74 13.67
C ASN A 532 11.08 -27.02 12.57
N GLY A 533 10.72 -26.02 11.77
CA GLY A 533 9.68 -26.15 10.74
C GLY A 533 8.24 -26.08 11.25
N VAL A 534 8.02 -25.73 12.54
CA VAL A 534 6.69 -25.49 13.09
C VAL A 534 6.41 -23.99 13.08
N PHE A 535 5.48 -23.58 12.22
CA PHE A 535 5.14 -22.18 11.97
C PHE A 535 4.94 -21.36 13.26
N GLN A 536 5.46 -20.13 13.26
CA GLN A 536 5.49 -19.17 14.38
C GLN A 536 6.32 -19.53 15.61
N VAL A 537 6.72 -20.80 15.81
CA VAL A 537 7.40 -21.23 17.04
C VAL A 537 8.82 -21.79 16.84
N GLU A 538 9.51 -21.32 15.81
CA GLU A 538 10.85 -21.82 15.44
C GLU A 538 12.01 -21.09 16.11
N SER A 539 11.78 -19.87 16.62
CA SER A 539 12.84 -19.02 17.17
C SER A 539 13.42 -19.60 18.46
N ALA A 540 14.69 -19.28 18.76
CA ALA A 540 15.38 -19.84 19.92
C ALA A 540 14.68 -19.51 21.24
N GLY A 541 14.22 -18.27 21.43
CA GLY A 541 13.52 -17.91 22.66
C GLY A 541 12.09 -18.44 22.72
N MET A 542 11.44 -18.68 21.59
CA MET A 542 10.14 -19.35 21.58
C MET A 542 10.26 -20.82 22.01
N LYS A 543 11.30 -21.50 21.54
CA LYS A 543 11.63 -22.87 21.97
C LYS A 543 11.88 -22.96 23.47
N ASP A 544 12.66 -22.02 24.02
CA ASP A 544 12.90 -21.94 25.46
C ASP A 544 11.59 -21.78 26.24
N LEU A 545 10.71 -20.88 25.78
CA LEU A 545 9.42 -20.65 26.40
C LEU A 545 8.51 -21.88 26.38
N LEU A 546 8.46 -22.61 25.26
CA LEU A 546 7.71 -23.87 25.17
C LEU A 546 8.22 -24.91 26.18
N ILE A 547 9.55 -25.02 26.35
CA ILE A 547 10.16 -25.92 27.33
C ILE A 547 9.78 -25.51 28.76
N ARG A 548 9.80 -24.21 29.08
CA ARG A 548 9.39 -23.67 30.38
C ARG A 548 7.91 -23.95 30.69
N LEU A 549 7.05 -23.89 29.67
CA LEU A 549 5.60 -24.13 29.79
C LEU A 549 5.17 -25.59 29.56
N LYS A 550 6.14 -26.51 29.51
CA LYS A 550 5.92 -27.95 29.37
C LYS A 550 4.81 -28.52 30.26
N PRO A 551 4.70 -28.19 31.58
CA PRO A 551 3.65 -28.76 32.43
C PRO A 551 2.22 -28.45 31.96
N LYS A 552 2.01 -27.31 31.30
CA LYS A 552 0.71 -26.93 30.74
C LYS A 552 0.45 -27.57 29.39
N LEU A 553 1.46 -27.62 28.52
CA LEU A 553 1.36 -28.30 27.24
C LEU A 553 1.08 -29.80 27.43
N GLU A 554 1.70 -30.46 28.41
CA GLU A 554 1.39 -31.87 28.75
C GLU A 554 -0.04 -32.08 29.28
N GLN A 555 -0.74 -31.02 29.69
CA GLN A 555 -2.16 -31.02 30.06
C GLN A 555 -3.09 -30.74 28.87
N LEU A 556 -2.55 -30.68 27.64
CA LEU A 556 -3.29 -30.40 26.40
C LEU A 556 -3.96 -29.02 26.41
N ASP A 557 -3.34 -28.06 27.11
CA ASP A 557 -3.85 -26.70 27.20
C ASP A 557 -3.48 -25.91 25.93
N PHE A 558 -4.41 -25.88 24.96
CA PHE A 558 -4.27 -25.11 23.71
C PHE A 558 -4.11 -23.60 23.97
N GLU A 559 -4.70 -23.09 25.05
CA GLU A 559 -4.73 -21.67 25.40
C GLU A 559 -3.31 -21.13 25.62
N VAL A 560 -2.41 -21.98 26.15
CA VAL A 560 -0.99 -21.66 26.31
C VAL A 560 -0.31 -21.28 24.99
N ILE A 561 -0.63 -21.94 23.88
CA ILE A 561 -0.04 -21.63 22.56
C ILE A 561 -0.46 -20.22 22.15
N SER A 562 -1.75 -19.89 22.29
CA SER A 562 -2.29 -18.56 22.00
C SER A 562 -1.64 -17.47 22.87
N VAL A 563 -1.48 -17.73 24.17
CA VAL A 563 -0.83 -16.80 25.12
C VAL A 563 0.62 -16.54 24.75
N ILE A 564 1.39 -17.61 24.47
CA ILE A 564 2.80 -17.51 24.11
C ILE A 564 2.99 -16.63 22.86
N LEU A 565 2.16 -16.85 21.84
CA LEU A 565 2.18 -16.04 20.62
C LEU A 565 1.78 -14.58 20.85
N ALA A 566 0.94 -14.31 21.85
CA ALA A 566 0.56 -12.96 22.24
C ALA A 566 1.67 -12.24 23.03
N LEU A 567 2.33 -12.93 23.95
CA LEU A 567 3.30 -12.34 24.89
C LEU A 567 4.73 -12.26 24.35
N TYR A 568 5.12 -13.11 23.39
CA TYR A 568 6.47 -13.11 22.83
C TYR A 568 6.69 -11.94 21.84
N ARG A 569 6.65 -10.72 22.38
CA ARG A 569 6.83 -9.44 21.68
C ARG A 569 7.70 -8.54 22.54
N PRO A 570 8.58 -7.69 21.96
CA PRO A 570 9.49 -6.83 22.72
C PRO A 570 8.82 -6.06 23.86
N ASP A 571 7.61 -5.53 23.61
CA ASP A 571 6.84 -4.72 24.56
C ASP A 571 6.17 -5.52 25.69
N SER A 572 6.04 -6.84 25.54
CA SER A 572 5.32 -7.72 26.47
C SER A 572 6.23 -8.74 27.18
N MET A 573 7.53 -8.70 26.90
CA MET A 573 8.52 -9.60 27.51
C MET A 573 8.54 -9.54 29.05
N GLY A 574 8.26 -8.38 29.65
CA GLY A 574 8.23 -8.24 31.10
C GLY A 574 7.09 -9.02 31.78
N ALA A 575 5.94 -9.17 31.11
CA ALA A 575 4.79 -9.94 31.64
C ALA A 575 4.93 -11.45 31.40
N LEU A 576 5.89 -11.86 30.56
CA LEU A 576 6.09 -13.24 30.15
C LEU A 576 6.61 -14.11 31.30
N ASP A 577 7.55 -13.59 32.08
CA ASP A 577 8.10 -14.31 33.22
C ASP A 577 7.07 -14.52 34.33
N GLU A 578 6.27 -13.50 34.63
CA GLU A 578 5.14 -13.61 35.58
C GLU A 578 4.12 -14.66 35.14
N TYR A 579 3.73 -14.67 33.86
CA TYR A 579 2.82 -15.68 33.32
C TYR A 579 3.40 -17.09 33.45
N VAL A 580 4.68 -17.28 33.10
CA VAL A 580 5.34 -18.59 33.19
C VAL A 580 5.38 -19.08 34.62
N GLU A 581 5.77 -18.24 35.58
CA GLU A 581 5.79 -18.60 37.00
C GLU A 581 4.41 -19.04 37.50
N MET A 582 3.36 -18.30 37.15
CA MET A 582 1.99 -18.66 37.52
C MET A 582 1.52 -19.94 36.83
N ALA A 583 1.87 -20.13 35.56
CA ALA A 583 1.49 -21.31 34.78
C ALA A 583 2.10 -22.61 35.30
N ILE A 584 3.31 -22.57 35.87
CA ILE A 584 4.03 -23.76 36.36
C ILE A 584 3.82 -24.05 37.87
N GLY A 585 2.94 -23.31 38.54
CA GLY A 585 2.56 -23.58 39.93
C GLY A 585 2.83 -22.44 40.92
N GLY A 586 3.09 -21.22 40.45
CA GLY A 586 3.17 -20.02 41.28
C GLY A 586 1.87 -19.74 42.04
N SER A 587 1.97 -19.04 43.17
CA SER A 587 0.79 -18.66 43.97
C SER A 587 -0.06 -17.63 43.23
N ARG A 588 -1.36 -17.90 43.12
CA ARG A 588 -2.35 -16.98 42.56
C ARG A 588 -2.21 -15.58 43.20
N PRO A 589 -2.17 -14.49 42.39
CA PRO A 589 -2.16 -13.14 42.95
C PRO A 589 -3.42 -12.88 43.78
N PRO A 590 -3.36 -12.00 44.79
CA PRO A 590 -4.53 -11.65 45.60
C PRO A 590 -5.72 -11.28 44.71
N SER A 591 -6.87 -11.91 44.94
CA SER A 591 -8.10 -11.59 44.21
C SER A 591 -8.45 -10.12 44.47
N ILE A 592 -8.51 -9.34 43.39
CA ILE A 592 -8.93 -7.94 43.44
C ILE A 592 -10.46 -7.87 43.49
N HIS A 593 -11.15 -8.70 42.71
CA HIS A 593 -12.62 -8.80 42.70
C HIS A 593 -13.11 -10.12 42.06
N PRO A 594 -14.18 -10.77 42.58
CA PRO A 594 -14.69 -12.05 42.06
C PRO A 594 -15.08 -12.03 40.58
N ASP A 595 -15.60 -10.91 40.08
CA ASP A 595 -15.94 -10.80 38.66
C ASP A 595 -14.71 -10.62 37.76
N MET A 596 -13.60 -10.08 38.29
CA MET A 596 -12.35 -10.00 37.54
C MET A 596 -11.65 -11.36 37.48
N ASP A 597 -11.77 -12.13 38.56
CA ASP A 597 -11.29 -13.52 38.58
C ASP A 597 -11.93 -14.38 37.50
N LYS A 598 -13.23 -14.17 37.20
CA LYS A 598 -13.93 -14.89 36.13
C LYS A 598 -13.38 -14.57 34.73
N ILE A 599 -12.86 -13.36 34.52
CA ILE A 599 -12.34 -12.89 33.24
C ILE A 599 -10.88 -13.34 33.03
N LEU A 600 -10.08 -13.35 34.09
CA LEU A 600 -8.64 -13.60 34.01
C LEU A 600 -8.22 -15.02 34.40
N LYS A 601 -9.13 -15.86 34.94
CA LYS A 601 -8.80 -17.22 35.40
C LYS A 601 -8.11 -18.08 34.33
N ASP A 602 -8.54 -17.97 33.08
CA ASP A 602 -8.09 -18.83 31.98
C ASP A 602 -6.71 -18.36 31.45
N THR A 603 -6.28 -17.13 31.79
CA THR A 603 -4.94 -16.59 31.50
C THR A 603 -4.02 -16.55 32.72
N ASN A 604 -4.24 -17.44 33.70
CA ASN A 604 -3.50 -17.47 34.97
C ASN A 604 -3.48 -16.11 35.70
N TYR A 605 -4.56 -15.34 35.61
CA TYR A 605 -4.73 -14.01 36.21
C TYR A 605 -3.87 -12.89 35.59
N CYS A 606 -3.18 -13.15 34.48
CA CYS A 606 -2.51 -12.13 33.68
C CYS A 606 -3.50 -11.48 32.70
N MET A 607 -3.43 -10.16 32.52
CA MET A 607 -4.18 -9.47 31.46
C MET A 607 -3.37 -9.51 30.16
N ILE A 608 -3.78 -10.39 29.24
CA ILE A 608 -3.01 -10.71 28.02
C ILE A 608 -3.77 -10.25 26.78
N TYR A 609 -5.07 -10.53 26.73
CA TYR A 609 -5.90 -10.25 25.57
C TYR A 609 -6.58 -8.90 25.68
N GLN A 610 -6.81 -8.27 24.52
CA GLN A 610 -7.58 -7.02 24.46
C GLN A 610 -9.04 -7.26 24.86
N GLU A 611 -9.57 -8.43 24.54
CA GLU A 611 -10.91 -8.91 24.86
C GLU A 611 -11.16 -8.91 26.38
N GLN A 612 -10.15 -9.28 27.18
CA GLN A 612 -10.24 -9.24 28.65
C GLN A 612 -10.40 -7.81 29.17
N LEU A 613 -9.67 -6.85 28.57
CA LEU A 613 -9.86 -5.43 28.90
C LEU A 613 -11.27 -4.97 28.54
N LEU A 614 -11.81 -5.41 27.40
CA LEU A 614 -13.19 -5.10 26.99
C LEU A 614 -14.21 -5.64 28.01
N ASP A 615 -14.05 -6.89 28.45
CA ASP A 615 -14.92 -7.50 29.46
C ASP A 615 -14.85 -6.78 30.81
N ILE A 616 -13.65 -6.37 31.24
CA ILE A 616 -13.46 -5.58 32.47
C ILE A 616 -14.17 -4.23 32.35
N VAL A 617 -13.97 -3.50 31.25
CA VAL A 617 -14.58 -2.18 31.03
C VAL A 617 -16.10 -2.28 30.93
N LYS A 618 -16.62 -3.34 30.31
CA LYS A 618 -18.05 -3.62 30.29
C LYS A 618 -18.60 -3.90 31.68
N LYS A 619 -17.95 -4.80 32.42
CA LYS A 619 -18.43 -5.29 33.71
C LYS A 619 -18.35 -4.24 34.81
N PHE A 620 -17.24 -3.52 34.90
CA PHE A 620 -16.98 -2.52 35.95
C PHE A 620 -17.28 -1.09 35.51
N GLY A 621 -17.08 -0.77 34.22
CA GLY A 621 -17.33 0.55 33.66
C GLY A 621 -18.75 0.75 33.11
N GLY A 622 -19.59 -0.29 33.11
CA GLY A 622 -20.98 -0.23 32.65
C GLY A 622 -21.14 0.12 31.17
N ARG A 623 -20.09 -0.10 30.36
CA ARG A 623 -20.07 0.19 28.92
C ARG A 623 -20.65 -0.98 28.12
N THR A 624 -21.14 -0.68 26.91
CA THR A 624 -21.35 -1.69 25.86
C THR A 624 -20.01 -2.24 25.37
N TYR A 625 -20.01 -3.36 24.63
CA TYR A 625 -18.77 -3.83 23.99
C TYR A 625 -18.23 -2.81 22.99
N GLY A 626 -19.11 -2.11 22.27
CA GLY A 626 -18.74 -1.03 21.36
C GLY A 626 -18.01 0.12 22.08
N GLY A 627 -18.56 0.57 23.21
CA GLY A 627 -17.93 1.59 24.05
C GLY A 627 -16.63 1.13 24.70
N ALA A 628 -16.51 -0.16 25.01
CA ALA A 628 -15.29 -0.75 25.55
C ALA A 628 -14.15 -0.82 24.51
N ASP A 629 -14.42 -1.13 23.24
CA ASP A 629 -13.39 -1.05 22.18
C ASP A 629 -12.93 0.40 21.94
N LEU A 630 -13.86 1.37 22.00
CA LEU A 630 -13.49 2.79 21.92
C LEU A 630 -12.53 3.19 23.05
N PHE A 631 -12.79 2.73 24.27
CA PHE A 631 -11.90 2.97 25.41
C PHE A 631 -10.51 2.36 25.19
N ARG A 632 -10.43 1.10 24.73
CA ARG A 632 -9.16 0.45 24.40
C ARG A 632 -8.36 1.24 23.36
N LYS A 633 -9.00 1.74 22.30
CA LYS A 633 -8.31 2.57 21.28
C LYS A 633 -7.80 3.89 21.84
N ALA A 634 -8.54 4.50 22.76
CA ALA A 634 -8.11 5.74 23.41
C ALA A 634 -6.81 5.53 24.20
N ILE A 635 -6.66 4.39 24.89
CA ILE A 635 -5.41 4.00 25.56
C ILE A 635 -4.26 3.93 24.56
N GLY A 636 -4.45 3.22 23.43
CA GLY A 636 -3.41 3.09 22.41
C GLY A 636 -2.96 4.43 21.81
N LYS A 637 -3.90 5.35 21.55
CA LYS A 637 -3.57 6.69 21.02
C LYS A 637 -2.80 7.56 22.02
N PHE A 638 -3.04 7.40 23.33
CA PHE A 638 -2.38 8.21 24.36
C PHE A 638 -0.90 7.84 24.53
N PHE A 639 -0.54 6.56 24.39
CA PHE A 639 0.85 6.12 24.51
C PHE A 639 1.70 6.48 23.26
N CYS A 640 1.13 6.47 22.05
CA CYS A 640 1.85 6.90 20.83
C CYS A 640 2.19 8.41 20.75
N ARG A 641 1.71 9.24 21.68
CA ARG A 641 2.05 10.68 21.73
C ARG A 641 3.15 11.01 22.74
N LEU A 642 3.59 10.05 23.55
CA LEU A 642 4.58 10.23 24.61
C LEU A 642 5.90 9.49 24.36
N GLY A 643 5.96 8.60 23.37
CA GLY A 643 7.20 8.05 22.80
C GLY A 643 7.46 8.71 21.46
#